data_AF-A0A955VR56-F1
#
_entry.id   AF-A0A955VR56-F1
#
_cell.length_a   1.000
_cell.length_b   1.000
_cell.length_c   1.000
_cell.angle_alpha   90.00
_cell.angle_beta   90.00
_cell.angle_gamma   90.00
#
_symmetry.space_group_name_H-M   'P 1'
#
loop_
_entity.id
_entity.type
_entity.pdbx_description
1 polymer ?
#
loop_
_entity_poly.entity_id
_entity_poly.type
_entity_poly.pdbx_seq_one_letter_code
_entity_poly.pdbx_strand_id
1 'polypeptide(L)'
;MKSVLYAALLLAAAALPACDDSTGGGTGPRDSVDDAGPDARPPAPDAAIVEQTVEFTSPTEGAVIPAGFVNVEGTVSGPVRAVTVNDREAAVNQGRFTLRLQLDSGTHELVARAGDAEDRITITVDAAPPRIDITSPARATYTADGQTDLEFTITDDAGLAQVLFDGDLFVEPGLGPDFLLSGLPLAIGWNILRLQATDTAGNQANEHVSVLHGELQDPAVAVPAAIRLQIGPAGIDSLEAVVLELLARQDLTAFLPDPVFEGGPFRASVTDITYRDPPILEFTPTAGSLRVRARLEEAVLTLGLTVLDNEVYEVGAGAAAIEVTGNIIPRVVDGQLSVRMEDLELTFTDLQVQAGGVPRFEENPEEGRALIEEIAGQVITLVAERLLPDLVAGLLGRLDDPINLELLGARLQLGLVPDVIVVSELGLSARVSVSVALENPAPGAPALDGYIGTRVRWDGVPETDAVGIAIDDDLINLLFYQVWRAGVLFPRLDRQSDLGMQAGLVSSLLGSLVRRTNPDLDPETPIAIGTALPLPPVVRVQKQADAVGLVLGIGDMVVDVDTDDAAALDLLDGAASLALTASVGVTANEAGALALDLDVVDTVAAFDVTTPALRGPDENSVEVPLNDLLGRLGVILPGLLREVPIPVLDFVTFTDLRVDTVGPDGSFIGVFGNLAPPPPAP
;
A
#
# COMPACT_ATOMS: atom_id res chain seq x y z
N MET A 1 -19.21 -10.83 -9.00
CA MET A 1 -17.98 -11.10 -8.21
C MET A 1 -16.70 -10.74 -8.96
N LYS A 2 -16.41 -11.22 -10.18
CA LYS A 2 -15.15 -10.90 -10.90
C LYS A 2 -14.75 -9.42 -10.95
N SER A 3 -15.69 -8.50 -11.20
CA SER A 3 -15.42 -7.05 -11.19
C SER A 3 -15.25 -6.46 -9.78
N VAL A 4 -15.82 -7.11 -8.75
CA VAL A 4 -15.55 -6.83 -7.32
C VAL A 4 -14.15 -7.31 -6.94
N LEU A 5 -13.70 -8.42 -7.52
CA LEU A 5 -12.30 -8.85 -7.42
C LEU A 5 -11.37 -7.94 -8.22
N TYR A 6 -11.78 -7.42 -9.38
CA TYR A 6 -11.01 -6.41 -10.10
C TYR A 6 -10.84 -5.13 -9.26
N ALA A 7 -11.86 -4.73 -8.50
CA ALA A 7 -11.73 -3.68 -7.48
C ALA A 7 -10.72 -4.07 -6.40
N ALA A 8 -10.88 -5.24 -5.78
CA ALA A 8 -9.98 -5.77 -4.75
C ALA A 8 -8.53 -5.99 -5.22
N LEU A 9 -8.32 -6.19 -6.53
CA LEU A 9 -7.01 -6.37 -7.15
C LEU A 9 -6.39 -5.05 -7.57
N LEU A 10 -7.20 -4.06 -7.98
CA LEU A 10 -6.78 -2.67 -8.04
C LEU A 10 -6.44 -2.14 -6.64
N LEU A 11 -7.13 -2.56 -5.58
CA LEU A 11 -6.79 -2.30 -4.17
C LEU A 11 -5.44 -2.90 -3.77
N ALA A 12 -5.18 -4.16 -4.14
CA ALA A 12 -3.90 -4.81 -3.86
C ALA A 12 -2.76 -4.18 -4.68
N ALA A 13 -3.06 -3.72 -5.90
CA ALA A 13 -2.15 -2.96 -6.75
C ALA A 13 -1.98 -1.49 -6.32
N ALA A 14 -2.94 -0.93 -5.57
CA ALA A 14 -2.93 0.44 -5.08
C ALA A 14 -1.93 0.67 -3.95
N ALA A 15 -1.33 -0.37 -3.37
CA ALA A 15 -0.37 -0.24 -2.27
C ALA A 15 1.01 0.33 -2.69
N LEU A 16 1.10 1.13 -3.76
CA LEU A 16 2.32 1.37 -4.55
C LEU A 16 2.67 2.86 -4.76
N PRO A 17 3.57 3.43 -3.96
CA PRO A 17 3.61 4.87 -3.65
C PRO A 17 4.05 5.76 -4.84
N ALA A 18 3.36 6.88 -5.06
CA ALA A 18 3.52 7.88 -6.13
C ALA A 18 3.05 9.29 -5.62
N CYS A 19 3.50 10.49 -6.07
CA CYS A 19 3.23 11.86 -5.45
C CYS A 19 2.72 13.06 -6.31
N ASP A 20 1.66 13.81 -5.92
CA ASP A 20 1.72 15.30 -5.92
C ASP A 20 0.66 16.00 -5.01
N ASP A 21 0.84 17.30 -4.81
CA ASP A 21 0.89 17.97 -3.50
C ASP A 21 0.13 19.33 -3.44
N SER A 22 0.02 19.96 -2.25
CA SER A 22 0.29 21.39 -2.02
C SER A 22 -0.19 21.94 -0.65
N THR A 23 0.49 22.97 -0.16
CA THR A 23 0.61 23.33 1.28
C THR A 23 0.41 24.83 1.60
N GLY A 24 0.31 25.15 2.91
CA GLY A 24 0.58 26.47 3.49
C GLY A 24 -0.28 26.79 4.74
N GLY A 25 0.19 27.44 5.81
CA GLY A 25 1.50 28.00 6.18
C GLY A 25 1.33 29.27 7.06
N GLY A 26 2.14 29.51 8.10
CA GLY A 26 2.19 30.85 8.77
C GLY A 26 2.47 30.97 10.28
N THR A 27 3.74 31.19 10.64
CA THR A 27 4.32 32.12 11.65
C THR A 27 3.48 32.79 12.77
N GLY A 28 4.05 32.91 13.99
CA GLY A 28 3.71 33.99 14.96
C GLY A 28 4.31 33.88 16.39
N PRO A 29 5.03 34.89 16.94
CA PRO A 29 5.67 34.85 18.28
C PRO A 29 5.00 35.76 19.35
N ARG A 30 5.37 35.66 20.65
CA ARG A 30 5.46 36.78 21.65
C ARG A 30 5.79 36.41 23.12
N ASP A 31 6.56 37.30 23.77
CA ASP A 31 6.45 37.83 25.17
C ASP A 31 6.46 36.89 26.42
N SER A 32 6.84 37.29 27.65
CA SER A 32 7.69 38.37 28.25
C SER A 32 7.72 38.17 29.82
N VAL A 33 8.11 39.18 30.65
CA VAL A 33 7.83 39.32 32.13
C VAL A 33 8.69 38.46 33.11
N ASP A 34 9.19 38.86 34.30
CA ASP A 34 9.38 40.16 35.02
C ASP A 34 10.37 40.02 36.24
N ASP A 35 10.86 41.15 36.79
CA ASP A 35 11.15 41.52 38.22
C ASP A 35 11.89 40.61 39.24
N ALA A 36 12.56 41.07 40.32
CA ALA A 36 12.93 42.40 40.87
C ALA A 36 14.13 42.29 41.88
N GLY A 37 14.68 43.43 42.35
CA GLY A 37 15.82 43.51 43.32
C GLY A 37 15.44 43.38 44.81
N PRO A 38 16.08 44.08 45.80
CA PRO A 38 17.18 45.07 45.70
C PRO A 38 18.28 45.03 46.82
N ASP A 39 19.23 45.98 46.71
CA ASP A 39 19.96 46.72 47.79
C ASP A 39 20.89 46.02 48.82
N ALA A 40 22.19 46.37 48.79
CA ALA A 40 23.03 46.71 49.97
C ALA A 40 24.49 47.09 49.60
N ARG A 41 25.02 48.17 50.21
CA ARG A 41 26.44 48.62 50.24
C ARG A 41 26.72 49.04 51.70
N PRO A 42 27.90 48.86 52.37
CA PRO A 42 29.29 49.10 51.90
C PRO A 42 30.31 48.08 52.49
N PRO A 43 31.64 48.34 52.69
CA PRO A 43 32.54 49.41 52.22
C PRO A 43 33.79 48.89 51.45
N ALA A 44 34.65 49.81 51.00
CA ALA A 44 35.88 49.50 50.28
C ALA A 44 37.11 49.36 51.22
N PRO A 45 38.05 48.45 50.91
CA PRO A 45 39.44 48.50 51.35
C PRO A 45 40.43 48.78 50.18
N ASP A 46 41.68 49.05 50.57
CA ASP A 46 42.81 49.56 49.78
C ASP A 46 43.06 49.01 48.37
N ALA A 47 43.65 49.88 47.54
CA ALA A 47 44.19 49.54 46.23
C ALA A 47 45.43 48.63 46.35
N ALA A 48 45.20 47.32 46.30
CA ALA A 48 46.24 46.38 45.94
C ALA A 48 46.76 46.67 44.52
N ILE A 49 48.04 46.37 44.28
CA ILE A 49 48.59 46.29 42.93
C ILE A 49 47.86 45.12 42.27
N VAL A 50 47.00 45.40 41.29
CA VAL A 50 46.30 44.34 40.55
C VAL A 50 47.32 43.71 39.62
N GLU A 51 47.88 42.57 40.02
CA GLU A 51 48.60 41.71 39.10
C GLU A 51 47.64 41.31 37.98
N GLN A 52 48.06 41.60 36.75
CA GLN A 52 47.30 41.25 35.55
C GLN A 52 47.36 39.74 35.39
N THR A 53 46.20 39.09 35.38
CA THR A 53 46.05 37.67 35.08
C THR A 53 45.22 37.52 33.82
N VAL A 54 45.50 36.48 33.04
CA VAL A 54 44.67 35.99 31.94
C VAL A 54 44.49 34.49 32.18
N GLU A 55 43.31 33.95 31.90
CA GLU A 55 42.98 32.54 32.12
C GLU A 55 41.94 32.10 31.08
N PHE A 56 42.18 30.99 30.40
CA PHE A 56 41.19 30.33 29.56
C PHE A 56 40.08 29.70 30.42
N THR A 57 38.83 29.97 30.08
CA THR A 57 37.66 29.31 30.69
C THR A 57 36.99 28.32 29.76
N SER A 58 37.25 28.39 28.45
CA SER A 58 36.89 27.38 27.46
C SER A 58 37.75 27.56 26.19
N PRO A 59 38.15 26.49 25.49
CA PRO A 59 38.18 25.10 25.96
C PRO A 59 39.13 24.92 27.17
N THR A 60 39.13 23.74 27.78
CA THR A 60 40.07 23.38 28.86
C THR A 60 41.34 22.74 28.31
N GLU A 61 42.40 22.67 29.12
CA GLU A 61 43.61 21.88 28.81
C GLU A 61 43.25 20.45 28.41
N GLY A 62 43.82 19.97 27.30
CA GLY A 62 43.64 18.63 26.77
C GLY A 62 42.29 18.37 26.07
N ALA A 63 41.46 19.40 25.85
CA ALA A 63 40.17 19.22 25.17
C ALA A 63 40.35 18.72 23.72
N VAL A 64 39.53 17.74 23.35
CA VAL A 64 39.29 17.33 21.96
C VAL A 64 38.01 18.02 21.49
N ILE A 65 38.02 18.63 20.31
CA ILE A 65 36.96 19.55 19.85
C ILE A 65 36.55 19.19 18.41
N PRO A 66 35.24 19.10 18.11
CA PRO A 66 34.76 18.75 16.79
C PRO A 66 34.83 19.94 15.83
N ALA A 67 35.44 19.71 14.67
CA ALA A 67 35.54 20.59 13.52
C ALA A 67 36.25 21.96 13.72
N GLY A 68 36.65 22.55 12.59
CA GLY A 68 37.68 23.58 12.53
C GLY A 68 37.34 25.00 13.03
N PHE A 69 36.38 25.18 13.94
CA PHE A 69 36.12 26.47 14.60
C PHE A 69 36.06 26.38 16.12
N VAL A 70 37.16 26.72 16.78
CA VAL A 70 37.24 26.74 18.25
C VAL A 70 36.76 28.08 18.79
N ASN A 71 35.68 28.04 19.58
CA ASN A 71 35.24 29.17 20.39
C ASN A 71 36.06 29.21 21.68
N VAL A 72 36.99 30.14 21.74
CA VAL A 72 37.84 30.41 22.90
C VAL A 72 37.17 31.46 23.77
N GLU A 73 37.04 31.18 25.07
CA GLU A 73 36.61 32.09 26.10
C GLU A 73 37.64 32.16 27.22
N GLY A 74 37.77 33.32 27.85
CA GLY A 74 38.58 33.45 29.04
C GLY A 74 38.28 34.71 29.84
N THR A 75 38.91 34.79 31.01
CA THR A 75 38.86 35.96 31.88
C THR A 75 40.20 36.68 31.89
N VAL A 76 40.16 37.97 32.19
CA VAL A 76 41.35 38.80 32.34
C VAL A 76 41.12 39.85 33.42
N SER A 77 42.09 40.01 34.32
CA SER A 77 42.04 40.99 35.40
C SER A 77 42.87 42.24 35.08
N GLY A 78 42.49 43.37 35.67
CA GLY A 78 43.11 44.68 35.40
C GLY A 78 42.47 45.45 34.22
N PRO A 79 42.99 46.64 33.88
CA PRO A 79 42.38 47.58 32.92
C PRO A 79 42.70 47.23 31.45
N VAL A 80 42.45 45.97 31.07
CA VAL A 80 42.77 45.42 29.75
C VAL A 80 41.65 45.70 28.76
N ARG A 81 41.98 46.11 27.53
CA ARG A 81 40.99 46.35 26.45
C ARG A 81 40.93 45.24 25.41
N ALA A 82 42.02 44.50 25.24
CA ALA A 82 42.11 43.38 24.32
C ALA A 82 43.10 42.32 24.85
N VAL A 83 42.84 41.06 24.53
CA VAL A 83 43.71 39.91 24.71
C VAL A 83 44.10 39.42 23.32
N THR A 84 45.35 38.99 23.10
CA THR A 84 45.69 38.26 21.86
C THR A 84 45.71 36.77 22.13
N VAL A 85 44.98 35.98 21.35
CA VAL A 85 45.08 34.51 21.36
C VAL A 85 45.64 34.07 20.01
N ASN A 86 46.80 33.41 20.00
CA ASN A 86 47.53 33.02 18.79
C ASN A 86 47.60 34.17 17.75
N ASP A 87 48.10 35.31 18.20
CA ASP A 87 48.27 36.57 17.45
C ASP A 87 46.99 37.21 16.88
N ARG A 88 45.80 36.70 17.21
CA ARG A 88 44.51 37.32 16.89
C ARG A 88 43.96 38.10 18.08
N GLU A 89 43.54 39.34 17.85
CA GLU A 89 43.00 40.23 18.90
C GLU A 89 41.54 39.90 19.24
N ALA A 90 41.26 39.75 20.53
CA ALA A 90 39.93 39.56 21.11
C ALA A 90 39.59 40.73 22.04
N ALA A 91 38.45 41.39 21.80
CA ALA A 91 38.01 42.52 22.62
C ALA A 91 37.59 42.07 24.03
N VAL A 92 38.04 42.80 25.06
CA VAL A 92 37.70 42.52 26.46
C VAL A 92 36.46 43.29 26.88
N ASN A 93 35.40 42.58 27.26
CA ASN A 93 34.17 43.15 27.78
C ASN A 93 33.96 42.64 29.22
N GLN A 94 33.91 43.58 30.18
CA GLN A 94 33.67 43.28 31.60
C GLN A 94 34.63 42.22 32.21
N GLY A 95 35.89 42.22 31.77
CA GLY A 95 36.91 41.26 32.24
C GLY A 95 36.83 39.87 31.60
N ARG A 96 36.04 39.71 30.52
CA ARG A 96 35.97 38.50 29.70
C ARG A 96 36.37 38.78 28.26
N PHE A 97 36.92 37.79 27.57
CA PHE A 97 37.15 37.81 26.13
C PHE A 97 36.54 36.56 25.50
N THR A 98 36.13 36.69 24.23
CA THR A 98 35.67 35.58 23.39
C THR A 98 36.27 35.74 22.01
N LEU A 99 36.77 34.65 21.42
CA LEU A 99 37.35 34.63 20.09
C LEU A 99 37.03 33.33 19.38
N ARG A 100 36.58 33.42 18.12
CA ARG A 100 36.43 32.25 17.25
C ARG A 100 37.68 32.07 16.40
N LEU A 101 38.48 31.06 16.71
CA LEU A 101 39.64 30.65 15.91
C LEU A 101 39.18 29.68 14.82
N GLN A 102 39.79 29.76 13.64
CA GLN A 102 39.69 28.70 12.63
C GLN A 102 41.00 27.92 12.68
N LEU A 103 40.91 26.61 12.87
CA LEU A 103 42.04 25.68 13.05
C LEU A 103 41.76 24.43 12.23
N ASP A 104 42.78 23.91 11.55
CA ASP A 104 42.71 22.61 10.86
C ASP A 104 42.84 21.46 11.88
N SER A 105 42.52 20.22 11.50
CA SER A 105 42.65 19.06 12.40
C SER A 105 44.08 18.84 12.90
N GLY A 106 44.22 18.38 14.14
CA GLY A 106 45.50 18.15 14.82
C GLY A 106 45.62 18.88 16.16
N THR A 107 46.78 18.73 16.81
CA THR A 107 47.06 19.33 18.13
C THR A 107 47.56 20.77 17.99
N HIS A 108 46.95 21.70 18.73
CA HIS A 108 47.29 23.13 18.76
C HIS A 108 47.59 23.60 20.17
N GLU A 109 48.65 24.40 20.34
CA GLU A 109 48.87 25.21 21.54
C GLU A 109 48.13 26.56 21.35
N LEU A 110 47.19 26.87 22.26
CA LEU A 110 46.55 28.18 22.35
C LEU A 110 47.23 29.00 23.44
N VAL A 111 47.69 30.19 23.08
CA VAL A 111 48.39 31.10 24.00
C VAL A 111 47.64 32.43 24.08
N ALA A 112 47.02 32.70 25.23
CA ALA A 112 46.38 33.99 25.53
C ALA A 112 47.41 34.93 26.15
N ARG A 113 47.48 36.18 25.68
CA ARG A 113 48.39 37.21 26.20
C ARG A 113 47.64 38.50 26.53
N ALA A 114 47.97 39.06 27.69
CA ALA A 114 47.49 40.36 28.13
C ALA A 114 48.64 41.10 28.85
N GLY A 115 49.32 42.01 28.15
CA GLY A 115 50.54 42.63 28.71
C GLY A 115 51.62 41.57 28.96
N ASP A 116 52.12 41.52 30.20
CA ASP A 116 53.08 40.49 30.64
C ASP A 116 52.41 39.20 31.13
N ALA A 117 51.07 39.16 31.20
CA ALA A 117 50.32 37.95 31.58
C ALA A 117 50.15 37.01 30.38
N GLU A 118 50.37 35.72 30.61
CA GLU A 118 50.26 34.64 29.63
C GLU A 118 49.51 33.46 30.25
N ASP A 119 48.61 32.85 29.48
CA ASP A 119 48.06 31.52 29.78
C ASP A 119 48.16 30.64 28.53
N ARG A 120 48.24 29.33 28.74
CA ARG A 120 48.46 28.32 27.70
C ARG A 120 47.56 27.13 27.92
N ILE A 121 46.91 26.69 26.84
CA ILE A 121 46.28 25.37 26.79
C ILE A 121 46.66 24.62 25.51
N THR A 122 46.79 23.30 25.61
CA THR A 122 46.86 22.37 24.49
C THR A 122 45.48 21.85 24.19
N ILE A 123 45.08 21.85 22.91
CA ILE A 123 43.84 21.22 22.44
C ILE A 123 44.13 20.33 21.24
N THR A 124 43.23 19.40 20.94
CA THR A 124 43.21 18.68 19.65
C THR A 124 41.91 19.00 18.94
N VAL A 125 42.01 19.46 17.69
CA VAL A 125 40.86 19.58 16.80
C VAL A 125 40.75 18.29 16.03
N ASP A 126 39.60 17.64 16.10
CA ASP A 126 39.27 16.50 15.24
C ASP A 126 38.01 16.80 14.44
N ALA A 127 38.00 16.39 13.18
CA ALA A 127 36.90 16.58 12.25
C ALA A 127 36.58 15.29 11.47
N ALA A 128 37.33 14.20 11.70
CA ALA A 128 37.00 12.91 11.15
C ALA A 128 35.96 12.24 12.05
N PRO A 129 34.82 11.75 11.50
CA PRO A 129 33.95 10.86 12.25
C PRO A 129 34.57 9.45 12.32
N PRO A 130 34.11 8.61 13.28
CA PRO A 130 34.41 7.18 13.26
C PRO A 130 34.06 6.55 11.92
N ARG A 131 34.78 5.50 11.52
CA ARG A 131 34.42 4.69 10.36
C ARG A 131 33.81 3.37 10.81
N ILE A 132 32.60 3.08 10.35
CA ILE A 132 31.89 1.82 10.59
C ILE A 132 32.00 0.96 9.31
N ASP A 133 32.10 -0.36 9.45
CA ASP A 133 31.85 -1.30 8.35
C ASP A 133 31.00 -2.45 8.88
N ILE A 134 29.80 -2.66 8.32
CA ILE A 134 29.04 -3.90 8.56
C ILE A 134 29.61 -5.00 7.66
N THR A 135 29.99 -6.12 8.28
CA THR A 135 30.64 -7.26 7.62
C THR A 135 29.71 -8.48 7.51
N SER A 136 28.75 -8.62 8.43
CA SER A 136 27.62 -9.53 8.34
C SER A 136 26.41 -8.91 9.05
N PRO A 137 25.17 -9.07 8.55
CA PRO A 137 24.82 -9.66 7.27
C PRO A 137 25.30 -8.79 6.10
N ALA A 138 25.41 -9.37 4.90
CA ALA A 138 25.67 -8.61 3.69
C ALA A 138 24.44 -7.78 3.31
N ARG A 139 24.63 -6.68 2.56
CA ARG A 139 23.51 -5.93 1.98
C ARG A 139 22.63 -6.84 1.12
N ALA A 140 21.32 -6.60 1.18
CA ALA A 140 20.30 -7.42 0.55
C ALA A 140 20.35 -8.90 0.96
N THR A 141 20.54 -9.18 2.26
CA THR A 141 20.43 -10.55 2.79
C THR A 141 18.97 -10.97 2.94
N TYR A 142 18.63 -12.13 2.39
CA TYR A 142 17.41 -12.87 2.71
C TYR A 142 17.70 -13.97 3.75
N THR A 143 16.79 -14.18 4.71
CA THR A 143 16.84 -15.32 5.63
C THR A 143 15.45 -15.85 6.01
N ALA A 144 15.34 -17.18 6.16
CA ALA A 144 14.19 -17.83 6.78
C ALA A 144 14.29 -17.85 8.32
N ASP A 145 15.48 -17.67 8.88
CA ASP A 145 15.68 -17.65 10.33
C ASP A 145 15.17 -16.34 10.93
N GLY A 146 14.35 -16.40 11.98
CA GLY A 146 13.77 -15.24 12.67
C GLY A 146 14.76 -14.44 13.53
N GLN A 147 16.06 -14.67 13.36
CA GLN A 147 17.14 -13.97 14.04
C GLN A 147 18.34 -13.81 13.09
N THR A 148 19.18 -12.80 13.33
CA THR A 148 20.47 -12.63 12.66
C THR A 148 21.56 -12.21 13.64
N ASP A 149 22.80 -12.42 13.25
CA ASP A 149 23.99 -11.91 13.94
C ASP A 149 24.53 -10.72 13.13
N LEU A 150 24.79 -9.59 13.81
CA LEU A 150 25.37 -8.39 13.23
C LEU A 150 26.85 -8.30 13.62
N GLU A 151 27.74 -8.54 12.66
CA GLU A 151 29.20 -8.42 12.77
C GLU A 151 29.66 -7.15 12.06
N PHE A 152 30.39 -6.28 12.77
CA PHE A 152 30.83 -5.00 12.23
C PHE A 152 32.17 -4.58 12.83
N THR A 153 32.89 -3.70 12.14
CA THR A 153 34.09 -3.06 12.66
C THR A 153 33.91 -1.57 12.84
N ILE A 154 34.48 -0.98 13.89
CA ILE A 154 34.57 0.46 14.08
C ILE A 154 36.02 0.87 14.30
N THR A 155 36.50 1.85 13.52
CA THR A 155 37.84 2.43 13.63
C THR A 155 37.77 3.95 13.76
N ASP A 156 38.53 4.50 14.69
CA ASP A 156 38.64 5.95 14.93
C ASP A 156 40.02 6.27 15.52
N ASP A 157 40.63 7.39 15.10
CA ASP A 157 41.98 7.78 15.51
C ASP A 157 42.03 8.55 16.86
N ALA A 158 40.94 9.22 17.25
CA ALA A 158 40.79 9.89 18.56
C ALA A 158 40.14 8.98 19.63
N GLY A 159 39.53 7.88 19.20
CA GLY A 159 38.88 6.87 20.04
C GLY A 159 37.38 7.10 20.18
N LEU A 160 36.67 6.01 20.49
CA LEU A 160 35.21 5.98 20.59
C LEU A 160 34.72 6.40 21.98
N ALA A 161 33.73 7.28 22.04
CA ALA A 161 32.99 7.61 23.26
C ALA A 161 31.73 6.74 23.42
N GLN A 162 31.03 6.43 22.32
CA GLN A 162 29.75 5.72 22.34
C GLN A 162 29.50 4.93 21.06
N VAL A 163 28.84 3.78 21.20
CA VAL A 163 28.24 3.01 20.09
C VAL A 163 26.80 2.68 20.47
N LEU A 164 25.86 2.91 19.55
CA LEU A 164 24.43 2.66 19.70
C LEU A 164 23.93 1.78 18.55
N PHE A 165 23.09 0.81 18.88
CA PHE A 165 22.30 0.03 17.94
C PHE A 165 20.82 0.44 18.02
N ASP A 166 20.20 0.69 16.87
CA ASP A 166 18.82 1.20 16.72
C ASP A 166 18.47 2.38 17.65
N GLY A 167 19.43 3.30 17.84
CA GLY A 167 19.29 4.54 18.61
C GLY A 167 19.40 4.39 20.13
N ASP A 168 18.94 3.28 20.70
CA ASP A 168 18.78 3.13 22.16
C ASP A 168 19.67 2.06 22.81
N LEU A 169 20.11 1.04 22.07
CA LEU A 169 20.91 -0.06 22.65
C LEU A 169 22.39 0.32 22.70
N PHE A 170 22.90 0.64 23.88
CA PHE A 170 24.33 0.85 24.10
C PHE A 170 25.13 -0.44 23.86
N VAL A 171 26.08 -0.39 22.93
CA VAL A 171 27.06 -1.45 22.69
C VAL A 171 28.34 -1.09 23.44
N GLU A 172 28.78 -1.93 24.38
CA GLU A 172 30.02 -1.67 25.12
C GLU A 172 31.23 -1.64 24.16
N PRO A 173 32.09 -0.59 24.18
CA PRO A 173 33.32 -0.54 23.40
C PRO A 173 34.34 -1.63 23.80
N GLY A 174 34.19 -2.81 23.22
CA GLY A 174 34.81 -4.07 23.66
C GLY A 174 36.24 -4.32 23.20
N LEU A 175 37.21 -3.49 23.59
CA LEU A 175 38.67 -3.78 23.52
C LEU A 175 39.26 -4.16 22.13
N GLY A 176 38.58 -3.86 21.03
CA GLY A 176 39.04 -4.09 19.67
C GLY A 176 38.17 -3.35 18.65
N PRO A 177 38.56 -3.36 17.36
CA PRO A 177 37.74 -2.78 16.30
C PRO A 177 36.54 -3.67 15.94
N ASP A 178 36.60 -4.98 16.23
CA ASP A 178 35.59 -5.96 15.79
C ASP A 178 34.49 -6.15 16.84
N PHE A 179 33.23 -6.08 16.42
CA PHE A 179 32.02 -6.18 17.24
C PHE A 179 31.07 -7.26 16.72
N LEU A 180 30.28 -7.83 17.64
CA LEU A 180 29.24 -8.83 17.34
C LEU A 180 28.02 -8.61 18.24
N LEU A 181 26.84 -8.48 17.63
CA LEU A 181 25.54 -8.58 18.30
C LEU A 181 24.84 -9.85 17.80
N SER A 182 24.82 -10.90 18.61
CA SER A 182 24.22 -12.19 18.23
C SER A 182 22.73 -12.29 18.54
N GLY A 183 21.99 -12.98 17.67
CA GLY A 183 20.59 -13.37 17.88
C GLY A 183 19.61 -12.19 17.89
N LEU A 184 19.89 -11.12 17.14
CA LEU A 184 18.98 -10.00 16.96
C LEU A 184 17.66 -10.51 16.35
N PRO A 185 16.50 -10.31 16.99
CA PRO A 185 15.22 -10.81 16.49
C PRO A 185 14.77 -10.03 15.25
N LEU A 186 14.23 -10.76 14.27
CA LEU A 186 13.71 -10.19 13.02
C LEU A 186 12.18 -10.28 13.00
N ALA A 187 11.51 -9.22 12.57
CA ALA A 187 10.11 -9.24 12.19
C ALA A 187 9.95 -9.76 10.76
N ILE A 188 8.81 -10.35 10.42
CA ILE A 188 8.53 -10.76 9.02
C ILE A 188 8.49 -9.51 8.13
N GLY A 189 9.13 -9.60 6.97
CA GLY A 189 9.38 -8.51 6.04
C GLY A 189 10.79 -7.93 6.20
N TRP A 190 10.93 -6.64 5.89
CA TRP A 190 12.20 -5.93 5.96
C TRP A 190 12.52 -5.45 7.38
N ASN A 191 13.78 -5.60 7.78
CA ASN A 191 14.33 -5.14 9.05
C ASN A 191 15.55 -4.27 8.75
N ILE A 192 15.51 -2.99 9.13
CA ILE A 192 16.62 -2.03 8.92
C ILE A 192 17.45 -2.02 10.20
N LEU A 193 18.63 -2.64 10.19
CA LEU A 193 19.56 -2.69 11.32
C LEU A 193 20.47 -1.46 11.26
N ARG A 194 20.42 -0.59 12.27
CA ARG A 194 21.17 0.70 12.27
C ARG A 194 22.20 0.76 13.39
N LEU A 195 23.38 1.26 13.05
CA LEU A 195 24.46 1.56 13.98
C LEU A 195 24.75 3.07 13.97
N GLN A 196 25.08 3.60 15.14
CA GLN A 196 25.65 4.94 15.29
C GLN A 196 26.90 4.85 16.19
N ALA A 197 28.00 5.42 15.73
CA ALA A 197 29.23 5.58 16.50
C ALA A 197 29.48 7.07 16.76
N THR A 198 30.02 7.40 17.94
CA THR A 198 30.44 8.76 18.31
C THR A 198 31.84 8.71 18.90
N ASP A 199 32.75 9.54 18.39
CA ASP A 199 34.14 9.66 18.87
C ASP A 199 34.24 10.47 20.18
N THR A 200 35.47 10.67 20.69
CA THR A 200 35.73 11.53 21.86
C THR A 200 35.61 13.03 21.58
N ALA A 201 35.57 13.47 20.33
CA ALA A 201 35.34 14.85 19.92
C ALA A 201 33.84 15.21 19.82
N GLY A 202 32.96 14.21 19.69
CA GLY A 202 31.54 14.36 19.37
C GLY A 202 31.20 14.31 17.87
N ASN A 203 32.14 13.92 17.00
CA ASN A 203 31.81 13.58 15.60
C ASN A 203 31.07 12.23 15.58
N GLN A 204 30.14 12.07 14.64
CA GLN A 204 29.28 10.88 14.54
C GLN A 204 29.36 10.25 13.16
N ALA A 205 29.22 8.93 13.10
CA ALA A 205 28.94 8.19 11.88
C ALA A 205 27.74 7.26 12.09
N ASN A 206 27.03 6.99 11.01
CA ASN A 206 25.93 6.04 10.97
C ASN A 206 26.21 5.03 9.84
N GLU A 207 25.69 3.82 9.98
CA GLU A 207 25.69 2.80 8.92
C GLU A 207 24.47 1.91 9.15
N HIS A 208 23.87 1.39 8.09
CA HIS A 208 22.76 0.45 8.16
C HIS A 208 22.93 -0.74 7.20
N VAL A 209 22.23 -1.83 7.53
CA VAL A 209 22.01 -2.94 6.59
C VAL A 209 20.58 -3.42 6.71
N SER A 210 19.98 -3.87 5.60
CA SER A 210 18.62 -4.39 5.60
C SER A 210 18.59 -5.91 5.45
N VAL A 211 17.76 -6.55 6.28
CA VAL A 211 17.54 -8.01 6.23
C VAL A 211 16.08 -8.30 5.91
N LEU A 212 15.87 -9.07 4.85
CA LEU A 212 14.56 -9.59 4.47
C LEU A 212 14.32 -10.92 5.17
N HIS A 213 13.39 -10.95 6.14
CA HIS A 213 13.03 -12.15 6.88
C HIS A 213 11.66 -12.70 6.47
N GLY A 214 11.60 -14.02 6.22
CA GLY A 214 10.33 -14.75 6.14
C GLY A 214 10.41 -16.05 5.33
N GLU A 215 9.28 -16.76 5.26
CA GLU A 215 9.13 -17.98 4.47
C GLU A 215 8.79 -17.63 3.01
N LEU A 216 9.62 -18.08 2.06
CA LEU A 216 9.35 -17.88 0.63
C LEU A 216 8.16 -18.75 0.18
N GLN A 217 7.22 -18.11 -0.52
CA GLN A 217 6.07 -18.75 -1.14
C GLN A 217 6.28 -18.90 -2.66
N ASP A 218 5.86 -20.04 -3.22
CA ASP A 218 5.97 -20.32 -4.65
C ASP A 218 5.04 -19.40 -5.46
N PRO A 219 5.57 -18.52 -6.32
CA PRO A 219 4.79 -17.54 -7.08
C PRO A 219 3.99 -18.16 -8.23
N ALA A 220 4.19 -19.45 -8.54
CA ALA A 220 3.37 -20.21 -9.48
C ALA A 220 2.15 -20.85 -8.81
N VAL A 221 2.07 -20.86 -7.47
CA VAL A 221 0.93 -21.35 -6.70
C VAL A 221 -0.02 -20.19 -6.41
N ALA A 222 -1.34 -20.44 -6.51
CA ALA A 222 -2.33 -19.44 -6.15
C ALA A 222 -2.30 -19.17 -4.63
N VAL A 223 -2.33 -17.89 -4.25
CA VAL A 223 -2.50 -17.46 -2.85
C VAL A 223 -3.86 -17.99 -2.37
N PRO A 224 -3.90 -18.86 -1.35
CA PRO A 224 -5.12 -19.61 -1.03
C PRO A 224 -6.11 -18.76 -0.23
N ALA A 225 -7.38 -18.69 -0.67
CA ALA A 225 -8.40 -17.82 -0.07
C ALA A 225 -7.97 -16.34 0.09
N ALA A 226 -7.16 -15.86 -0.87
CA ALA A 226 -6.58 -14.53 -0.92
C ALA A 226 -7.63 -13.40 -0.93
N ILE A 227 -8.81 -13.68 -1.50
CA ILE A 227 -9.95 -12.79 -1.43
C ILE A 227 -11.14 -13.52 -0.78
N ARG A 228 -11.82 -12.81 0.11
CA ARG A 228 -12.99 -13.30 0.85
C ARG A 228 -14.13 -12.33 0.66
N LEU A 229 -15.33 -12.85 0.41
CA LEU A 229 -16.53 -12.05 0.22
C LEU A 229 -17.56 -12.44 1.27
N GLN A 230 -18.24 -11.44 1.82
CA GLN A 230 -19.49 -11.56 2.55
C GLN A 230 -20.53 -10.66 1.87
N ILE A 231 -21.75 -11.18 1.71
CA ILE A 231 -22.96 -10.47 1.34
C ILE A 231 -23.97 -10.77 2.45
N GLY A 232 -24.07 -9.86 3.42
CA GLY A 232 -25.02 -9.91 4.52
C GLY A 232 -26.46 -9.63 4.09
N PRO A 233 -27.43 -9.60 5.03
CA PRO A 233 -28.84 -9.46 4.73
C PRO A 233 -29.20 -8.24 3.87
N ALA A 234 -28.74 -7.04 4.22
CA ALA A 234 -28.95 -5.83 3.40
C ALA A 234 -28.23 -5.91 2.04
N GLY A 235 -27.12 -6.66 1.96
CA GLY A 235 -26.47 -7.01 0.70
C GLY A 235 -27.32 -7.93 -0.18
N ILE A 236 -28.11 -8.84 0.40
CA ILE A 236 -29.07 -9.68 -0.33
C ILE A 236 -30.24 -8.82 -0.83
N ASP A 237 -30.81 -7.95 0.01
CA ASP A 237 -31.86 -6.99 -0.39
C ASP A 237 -31.40 -6.14 -1.60
N SER A 238 -30.14 -5.69 -1.59
CA SER A 238 -29.54 -4.98 -2.73
C SER A 238 -29.37 -5.86 -3.98
N LEU A 239 -29.04 -7.15 -3.84
CA LEU A 239 -28.98 -8.09 -4.96
C LEU A 239 -30.37 -8.36 -5.55
N GLU A 240 -31.43 -8.42 -4.75
CA GLU A 240 -32.81 -8.54 -5.24
C GLU A 240 -33.16 -7.40 -6.20
N ALA A 241 -32.87 -6.15 -5.81
CA ALA A 241 -33.09 -4.97 -6.64
C ALA A 241 -32.32 -5.02 -7.97
N VAL A 242 -31.08 -5.51 -7.95
CA VAL A 242 -30.25 -5.69 -9.15
C VAL A 242 -30.79 -6.81 -10.04
N VAL A 243 -31.19 -7.95 -9.48
CA VAL A 243 -31.80 -9.05 -10.27
C VAL A 243 -33.14 -8.61 -10.87
N LEU A 244 -33.96 -7.85 -10.15
CA LEU A 244 -35.22 -7.31 -10.65
C LEU A 244 -35.00 -6.41 -11.88
N GLU A 245 -34.02 -5.53 -11.84
CA GLU A 245 -33.70 -4.69 -13.01
C GLU A 245 -33.13 -5.50 -14.18
N LEU A 246 -32.27 -6.49 -13.91
CA LEU A 246 -31.78 -7.39 -14.96
C LEU A 246 -32.91 -8.23 -15.58
N LEU A 247 -33.85 -8.72 -14.77
CA LEU A 247 -35.02 -9.49 -15.18
C LEU A 247 -35.95 -8.65 -16.07
N ALA A 248 -36.22 -7.40 -15.71
CA ALA A 248 -37.03 -6.46 -16.51
C ALA A 248 -36.44 -6.15 -17.90
N ARG A 249 -35.15 -6.45 -18.12
CA ARG A 249 -34.45 -6.29 -19.41
C ARG A 249 -34.38 -7.59 -20.23
N GLN A 250 -34.86 -8.74 -19.72
CA GLN A 250 -34.82 -10.02 -20.43
C GLN A 250 -36.08 -10.26 -21.26
N ASP A 251 -35.90 -10.84 -22.44
CA ASP A 251 -36.96 -11.50 -23.18
C ASP A 251 -37.13 -12.92 -22.63
N LEU A 252 -38.23 -13.18 -21.89
CA LEU A 252 -38.50 -14.50 -21.31
C LEU A 252 -38.70 -15.59 -22.37
N THR A 253 -39.11 -15.25 -23.60
CA THR A 253 -39.29 -16.21 -24.68
C THR A 253 -37.97 -16.75 -25.20
N ALA A 254 -36.88 -15.97 -25.11
CA ALA A 254 -35.55 -16.36 -25.58
C ALA A 254 -34.91 -17.53 -24.80
N PHE A 255 -35.45 -17.87 -23.62
CA PHE A 255 -34.99 -18.99 -22.78
C PHE A 255 -35.67 -20.32 -23.12
N LEU A 256 -36.68 -20.30 -24.00
CA LEU A 256 -37.51 -21.46 -24.32
C LEU A 256 -37.07 -22.16 -25.61
N PRO A 257 -37.17 -23.50 -25.68
CA PRO A 257 -37.03 -24.22 -26.93
C PRO A 257 -38.25 -24.00 -27.84
N ASP A 258 -38.03 -24.07 -29.15
CA ASP A 258 -39.09 -24.04 -30.16
C ASP A 258 -39.12 -25.38 -30.94
N PRO A 259 -40.21 -26.17 -30.88
CA PRO A 259 -41.40 -25.99 -30.03
C PRO A 259 -41.10 -26.25 -28.54
N VAL A 260 -41.90 -25.65 -27.64
CA VAL A 260 -41.80 -25.87 -26.20
C VAL A 260 -42.50 -27.16 -25.75
N PHE A 261 -43.51 -27.60 -26.52
CA PHE A 261 -44.25 -28.85 -26.30
C PHE A 261 -44.42 -29.61 -27.61
N GLU A 262 -44.23 -30.92 -27.57
CA GLU A 262 -44.60 -31.84 -28.65
C GLU A 262 -45.24 -33.10 -28.06
N GLY A 263 -46.54 -33.31 -28.32
CA GLY A 263 -47.31 -34.38 -27.71
C GLY A 263 -48.56 -34.76 -28.52
N GLY A 264 -48.65 -36.02 -28.92
CA GLY A 264 -49.78 -36.53 -29.71
C GLY A 264 -49.93 -35.77 -31.05
N PRO A 265 -51.09 -35.15 -31.34
CA PRO A 265 -51.30 -34.36 -32.55
C PRO A 265 -50.85 -32.89 -32.44
N PHE A 266 -50.29 -32.49 -31.29
CA PHE A 266 -50.04 -31.08 -30.95
C PHE A 266 -48.55 -30.74 -30.90
N ARG A 267 -48.20 -29.57 -31.41
CA ARG A 267 -46.93 -28.88 -31.16
C ARG A 267 -47.24 -27.45 -30.71
N ALA A 268 -46.62 -26.97 -29.65
CA ALA A 268 -46.82 -25.60 -29.18
C ALA A 268 -45.51 -24.83 -29.11
N SER A 269 -45.55 -23.57 -29.51
CA SER A 269 -44.46 -22.61 -29.41
C SER A 269 -44.96 -21.38 -28.63
N VAL A 270 -44.11 -20.75 -27.82
CA VAL A 270 -44.47 -19.51 -27.14
C VAL A 270 -44.33 -18.34 -28.10
N THR A 271 -45.38 -17.55 -28.22
CA THR A 271 -45.38 -16.32 -29.04
C THR A 271 -45.02 -15.10 -28.19
N ASP A 272 -45.53 -15.04 -26.96
CA ASP A 272 -45.35 -13.88 -26.08
C ASP A 272 -45.58 -14.27 -24.60
N ILE A 273 -44.90 -13.58 -23.68
CA ILE A 273 -45.11 -13.66 -22.22
C ILE A 273 -45.17 -12.24 -21.68
N THR A 274 -46.34 -11.84 -21.20
CA THR A 274 -46.55 -10.52 -20.59
C THR A 274 -46.96 -10.65 -19.13
N TYR A 275 -46.66 -9.64 -18.33
CA TYR A 275 -47.00 -9.53 -16.91
C TYR A 275 -46.94 -8.07 -16.48
N ARG A 276 -47.45 -7.75 -15.29
CA ARG A 276 -47.33 -6.43 -14.68
C ARG A 276 -45.90 -6.18 -14.20
N ASP A 277 -45.30 -5.11 -14.70
CA ASP A 277 -43.98 -4.61 -14.31
C ASP A 277 -44.08 -3.65 -13.08
N PRO A 278 -43.14 -3.71 -12.10
CA PRO A 278 -42.11 -4.73 -11.93
C PRO A 278 -42.67 -6.05 -11.36
N PRO A 279 -42.03 -7.20 -11.64
CA PRO A 279 -42.31 -8.44 -10.96
C PRO A 279 -41.84 -8.35 -9.49
N ILE A 280 -42.33 -9.25 -8.64
CA ILE A 280 -41.87 -9.38 -7.25
C ILE A 280 -40.82 -10.48 -7.19
N LEU A 281 -39.71 -10.23 -6.51
CA LEU A 281 -38.65 -11.19 -6.25
C LEU A 281 -38.21 -11.06 -4.79
N GLU A 282 -38.10 -12.18 -4.09
CA GLU A 282 -37.60 -12.27 -2.71
C GLU A 282 -36.53 -13.38 -2.64
N PHE A 283 -35.42 -13.11 -1.96
CA PHE A 283 -34.28 -13.98 -1.74
C PHE A 283 -34.05 -14.18 -0.23
N THR A 284 -34.53 -15.30 0.32
CA THR A 284 -34.30 -15.64 1.73
C THR A 284 -33.09 -16.57 1.86
N PRO A 285 -31.96 -16.14 2.43
CA PRO A 285 -30.81 -17.00 2.61
C PRO A 285 -31.07 -18.01 3.73
N THR A 286 -30.79 -19.27 3.44
CA THR A 286 -30.99 -20.42 4.34
C THR A 286 -29.71 -21.26 4.38
N ALA A 287 -29.56 -22.13 5.39
CA ALA A 287 -28.37 -22.96 5.51
C ALA A 287 -28.19 -23.89 4.29
N GLY A 288 -27.24 -23.56 3.41
CA GLY A 288 -26.91 -24.30 2.19
C GLY A 288 -27.64 -23.85 0.91
N SER A 289 -28.62 -22.94 0.98
CA SER A 289 -29.37 -22.49 -0.20
C SER A 289 -29.91 -21.06 -0.08
N LEU A 290 -30.03 -20.36 -1.19
CA LEU A 290 -30.81 -19.12 -1.30
C LEU A 290 -32.23 -19.49 -1.74
N ARG A 291 -33.21 -19.44 -0.84
CA ARG A 291 -34.61 -19.66 -1.22
C ARG A 291 -35.08 -18.46 -2.03
N VAL A 292 -35.59 -18.72 -3.22
CA VAL A 292 -36.15 -17.72 -4.12
C VAL A 292 -37.66 -17.82 -4.13
N ARG A 293 -38.30 -16.66 -4.20
CA ARG A 293 -39.71 -16.52 -4.57
C ARG A 293 -39.82 -15.44 -5.65
N ALA A 294 -40.22 -15.84 -6.85
CA ALA A 294 -40.54 -14.93 -7.94
C ALA A 294 -42.05 -14.94 -8.17
N ARG A 295 -42.66 -13.76 -8.37
CA ARG A 295 -44.10 -13.62 -8.58
C ARG A 295 -44.40 -12.61 -9.69
N LEU A 296 -45.09 -13.10 -10.72
CA LEU A 296 -45.58 -12.31 -11.84
C LEU A 296 -47.08 -12.03 -11.61
N GLU A 297 -47.49 -10.76 -11.55
CA GLU A 297 -48.90 -10.39 -11.48
C GLU A 297 -49.50 -10.17 -12.87
N GLU A 298 -50.80 -10.45 -13.04
CA GLU A 298 -51.54 -10.25 -14.30
C GLU A 298 -50.85 -10.90 -15.52
N ALA A 299 -50.24 -12.07 -15.30
CA ALA A 299 -49.42 -12.73 -16.30
C ALA A 299 -50.27 -13.39 -17.40
N VAL A 300 -49.91 -13.17 -18.67
CA VAL A 300 -50.55 -13.75 -19.85
C VAL A 300 -49.49 -14.39 -20.75
N LEU A 301 -49.65 -15.69 -20.98
CA LEU A 301 -48.87 -16.52 -21.88
C LEU A 301 -49.65 -16.71 -23.18
N THR A 302 -49.04 -16.31 -24.31
CA THR A 302 -49.61 -16.49 -25.66
C THR A 302 -48.86 -17.59 -26.40
N LEU A 303 -49.60 -18.54 -26.97
CA LEU A 303 -49.08 -19.78 -27.56
C LEU A 303 -49.54 -19.95 -29.00
N GLY A 304 -48.61 -20.24 -29.91
CA GLY A 304 -48.91 -20.80 -31.23
C GLY A 304 -49.07 -22.30 -31.15
N LEU A 305 -50.29 -22.81 -31.17
CA LEU A 305 -50.59 -24.24 -31.16
C LEU A 305 -50.80 -24.77 -32.58
N THR A 306 -49.89 -25.60 -33.04
CA THR A 306 -50.02 -26.33 -34.30
C THR A 306 -50.76 -27.65 -34.08
N VAL A 307 -51.79 -27.90 -34.90
CA VAL A 307 -52.58 -29.14 -34.91
C VAL A 307 -52.37 -29.85 -36.26
N LEU A 308 -52.83 -31.10 -36.38
CA LEU A 308 -52.80 -31.93 -37.60
C LEU A 308 -53.11 -31.12 -38.88
N ASP A 309 -52.41 -31.45 -39.97
CA ASP A 309 -52.35 -30.71 -41.25
C ASP A 309 -51.69 -29.32 -41.19
N ASN A 310 -50.95 -29.03 -40.11
CA ASN A 310 -50.05 -27.88 -39.96
C ASN A 310 -50.78 -26.52 -39.88
N GLU A 311 -52.05 -26.54 -39.45
CA GLU A 311 -52.81 -25.35 -39.04
C GLU A 311 -52.33 -24.85 -37.68
N VAL A 312 -52.16 -23.53 -37.55
CA VAL A 312 -51.69 -22.86 -36.33
C VAL A 312 -52.83 -22.02 -35.75
N TYR A 313 -53.09 -22.25 -34.46
CA TYR A 313 -54.12 -21.57 -33.67
C TYR A 313 -53.46 -20.78 -32.55
N GLU A 314 -53.92 -19.56 -32.30
CA GLU A 314 -53.46 -18.75 -31.16
C GLU A 314 -54.28 -19.12 -29.91
N VAL A 315 -53.64 -19.81 -28.96
CA VAL A 315 -54.23 -20.17 -27.67
C VAL A 315 -53.48 -19.44 -26.54
N GLY A 316 -54.06 -19.35 -25.35
CA GLY A 316 -53.40 -18.63 -24.27
C GLY A 316 -53.83 -19.04 -22.87
N ALA A 317 -53.01 -18.69 -21.90
CA ALA A 317 -53.24 -18.88 -20.47
C ALA A 317 -53.00 -17.55 -19.74
N GLY A 318 -53.98 -17.08 -18.99
CA GLY A 318 -53.87 -15.87 -18.17
C GLY A 318 -54.09 -16.19 -16.70
N ALA A 319 -53.27 -15.64 -15.80
CA ALA A 319 -53.39 -15.84 -14.36
C ALA A 319 -53.38 -14.49 -13.63
N ALA A 320 -54.15 -14.38 -12.55
CA ALA A 320 -54.10 -13.20 -11.69
C ALA A 320 -52.70 -13.05 -11.05
N ALA A 321 -52.05 -14.18 -10.75
CA ALA A 321 -50.63 -14.25 -10.50
C ALA A 321 -50.05 -15.64 -10.80
N ILE A 322 -48.75 -15.67 -11.11
CA ILE A 322 -47.93 -16.87 -11.19
C ILE A 322 -46.84 -16.72 -10.13
N GLU A 323 -46.73 -17.69 -9.22
CA GLU A 323 -45.72 -17.70 -8.15
C GLU A 323 -44.83 -18.93 -8.31
N VAL A 324 -43.53 -18.69 -8.41
CA VAL A 324 -42.46 -19.69 -8.48
C VAL A 324 -41.68 -19.60 -7.18
N THR A 325 -41.50 -20.71 -6.49
CA THR A 325 -40.52 -20.81 -5.38
C THR A 325 -39.54 -21.95 -5.63
N GLY A 326 -38.35 -21.85 -5.05
CA GLY A 326 -37.38 -22.94 -5.06
C GLY A 326 -36.08 -22.54 -4.37
N ASN A 327 -35.12 -23.46 -4.33
CA ASN A 327 -33.86 -23.30 -3.64
C ASN A 327 -32.72 -23.16 -4.66
N ILE A 328 -32.10 -21.97 -4.74
CA ILE A 328 -30.86 -21.79 -5.51
C ILE A 328 -29.67 -22.25 -4.66
N ILE A 329 -28.89 -23.18 -5.20
CA ILE A 329 -27.73 -23.80 -4.53
C ILE A 329 -26.46 -23.42 -5.29
N PRO A 330 -25.79 -22.31 -4.92
CA PRO A 330 -24.46 -21.99 -5.43
C PRO A 330 -23.42 -22.89 -4.76
N ARG A 331 -22.52 -23.48 -5.56
CA ARG A 331 -21.42 -24.33 -5.07
C ARG A 331 -20.21 -24.25 -5.98
N VAL A 332 -19.06 -24.64 -5.45
CA VAL A 332 -17.84 -24.86 -6.22
C VAL A 332 -17.76 -26.32 -6.65
N VAL A 333 -17.47 -26.56 -7.93
CA VAL A 333 -17.19 -27.89 -8.50
C VAL A 333 -15.96 -27.76 -9.39
N ASP A 334 -14.91 -28.55 -9.14
CA ASP A 334 -13.65 -28.54 -9.89
C ASP A 334 -13.02 -27.14 -10.07
N GLY A 335 -13.16 -26.27 -9.06
CA GLY A 335 -12.67 -24.89 -9.08
C GLY A 335 -13.55 -23.90 -9.84
N GLN A 336 -14.72 -24.31 -10.32
CA GLN A 336 -15.68 -23.45 -11.03
C GLN A 336 -16.96 -23.23 -10.23
N LEU A 337 -17.63 -22.11 -10.47
CA LEU A 337 -18.95 -21.82 -9.89
C LEU A 337 -20.06 -22.59 -10.63
N SER A 338 -20.77 -23.45 -9.91
CA SER A 338 -22.01 -24.09 -10.35
C SER A 338 -23.18 -23.56 -9.53
N VAL A 339 -24.13 -22.88 -10.18
CA VAL A 339 -25.43 -22.51 -9.60
C VAL A 339 -26.50 -23.44 -10.17
N ARG A 340 -27.42 -23.92 -9.33
CA ARG A 340 -28.58 -24.74 -9.75
C ARG A 340 -29.81 -24.36 -8.94
N MET A 341 -30.99 -24.64 -9.49
CA MET A 341 -32.26 -24.59 -8.76
C MET A 341 -32.69 -26.02 -8.40
N GLU A 342 -33.12 -26.21 -7.16
CA GLU A 342 -33.70 -27.44 -6.63
C GLU A 342 -35.03 -27.10 -5.92
N ASP A 343 -35.88 -28.10 -5.65
CA ASP A 343 -37.20 -27.92 -5.00
C ASP A 343 -38.12 -26.85 -5.64
N LEU A 344 -38.17 -26.80 -6.99
CA LEU A 344 -39.04 -25.85 -7.69
C LEU A 344 -40.52 -26.20 -7.51
N GLU A 345 -41.28 -25.27 -6.94
CA GLU A 345 -42.73 -25.29 -6.81
C GLU A 345 -43.35 -24.14 -7.61
N LEU A 346 -44.44 -24.45 -8.34
CA LEU A 346 -45.15 -23.51 -9.21
C LEU A 346 -46.63 -23.45 -8.82
N THR A 347 -47.15 -22.25 -8.58
CA THR A 347 -48.56 -22.00 -8.24
C THR A 347 -49.17 -20.94 -9.15
N PHE A 348 -50.34 -21.24 -9.72
CA PHE A 348 -51.16 -20.28 -10.47
C PHE A 348 -52.35 -19.81 -9.63
N THR A 349 -52.57 -18.50 -9.53
CA THR A 349 -53.78 -17.91 -8.95
C THR A 349 -54.76 -17.54 -10.07
N ASP A 350 -56.01 -18.03 -9.96
CA ASP A 350 -57.14 -17.74 -10.87
C ASP A 350 -56.85 -17.99 -12.37
N LEU A 351 -56.14 -19.08 -12.68
CA LEU A 351 -55.80 -19.49 -14.04
C LEU A 351 -57.03 -19.59 -14.97
N GLN A 352 -57.02 -18.82 -16.05
CA GLN A 352 -57.98 -18.82 -17.14
C GLN A 352 -57.30 -19.30 -18.42
N VAL A 353 -58.03 -20.06 -19.24
CA VAL A 353 -57.51 -20.60 -20.51
C VAL A 353 -58.38 -20.14 -21.67
N GLN A 354 -57.72 -19.72 -22.75
CA GLN A 354 -58.33 -19.34 -24.02
C GLN A 354 -57.97 -20.37 -25.11
N ALA A 355 -58.96 -21.16 -25.54
CA ALA A 355 -58.80 -22.29 -26.46
C ALA A 355 -58.66 -21.93 -27.96
N GLY A 356 -58.54 -20.63 -28.31
CA GLY A 356 -58.13 -20.17 -29.64
C GLY A 356 -59.03 -20.53 -30.85
N GLY A 357 -60.25 -21.04 -30.63
CA GLY A 357 -61.10 -21.54 -31.72
C GLY A 357 -60.60 -22.85 -32.35
N VAL A 358 -59.76 -23.60 -31.63
CA VAL A 358 -59.33 -24.95 -32.05
C VAL A 358 -60.56 -25.88 -32.07
N PRO A 359 -60.97 -26.44 -33.22
CA PRO A 359 -62.23 -27.20 -33.33
C PRO A 359 -62.33 -28.38 -32.36
N ARG A 360 -61.19 -29.05 -32.11
CA ARG A 360 -61.09 -30.16 -31.15
C ARG A 360 -61.37 -29.72 -29.70
N PHE A 361 -61.06 -28.47 -29.34
CA PHE A 361 -61.34 -27.94 -28.01
C PHE A 361 -62.76 -27.36 -27.90
N GLU A 362 -63.40 -27.02 -29.01
CA GLU A 362 -64.85 -26.75 -29.03
C GLU A 362 -65.65 -28.04 -28.79
N GLU A 363 -65.22 -29.16 -29.37
CA GLU A 363 -65.80 -30.49 -29.12
C GLU A 363 -65.47 -31.03 -27.72
N ASN A 364 -64.26 -30.76 -27.20
CA ASN A 364 -63.80 -31.20 -25.89
C ASN A 364 -63.06 -30.09 -25.10
N PRO A 365 -63.79 -29.18 -24.42
CA PRO A 365 -63.18 -28.07 -23.71
C PRO A 365 -62.26 -28.45 -22.54
N GLU A 366 -62.50 -29.60 -21.91
CA GLU A 366 -61.66 -30.08 -20.80
C GLU A 366 -60.28 -30.54 -21.28
N GLU A 367 -60.19 -31.14 -22.47
CA GLU A 367 -58.91 -31.52 -23.10
C GLU A 367 -58.10 -30.28 -23.51
N GLY A 368 -58.75 -29.28 -24.10
CA GLY A 368 -58.09 -28.01 -24.44
C GLY A 368 -57.57 -27.27 -23.22
N ARG A 369 -58.37 -27.21 -22.15
CA ARG A 369 -57.95 -26.63 -20.88
C ARG A 369 -56.76 -27.38 -20.28
N ALA A 370 -56.88 -28.69 -20.08
CA ALA A 370 -55.82 -29.48 -19.45
C ALA A 370 -54.49 -29.40 -20.21
N LEU A 371 -54.52 -29.41 -21.55
CA LEU A 371 -53.32 -29.28 -22.37
C LEU A 371 -52.68 -27.88 -22.25
N ILE A 372 -53.48 -26.80 -22.28
CA ILE A 372 -52.93 -25.45 -22.17
C ILE A 372 -52.43 -25.18 -20.74
N GLU A 373 -53.08 -25.73 -19.70
CA GLU A 373 -52.58 -25.71 -18.32
C GLU A 373 -51.24 -26.47 -18.20
N GLU A 374 -51.10 -27.63 -18.85
CA GLU A 374 -49.85 -28.41 -18.90
C GLU A 374 -48.72 -27.62 -19.61
N ILE A 375 -48.99 -27.06 -20.80
CA ILE A 375 -48.01 -26.26 -21.55
C ILE A 375 -47.62 -25.00 -20.74
N ALA A 376 -48.57 -24.31 -20.12
CA ALA A 376 -48.28 -23.14 -19.29
C ALA A 376 -47.40 -23.49 -18.08
N GLY A 377 -47.65 -24.63 -17.43
CA GLY A 377 -46.79 -25.16 -16.37
C GLY A 377 -45.37 -25.42 -16.87
N GLN A 378 -45.21 -26.16 -17.97
CA GLN A 378 -43.91 -26.46 -18.57
C GLN A 378 -43.14 -25.20 -18.99
N VAL A 379 -43.81 -24.22 -19.60
CA VAL A 379 -43.20 -22.95 -19.99
C VAL A 379 -42.61 -22.21 -18.79
N ILE A 380 -43.39 -21.99 -17.74
CA ILE A 380 -42.91 -21.23 -16.57
C ILE A 380 -41.79 -21.98 -15.84
N THR A 381 -41.89 -23.32 -15.70
CA THR A 381 -40.82 -24.14 -15.14
C THR A 381 -39.53 -24.00 -15.97
N LEU A 382 -39.60 -24.13 -17.30
CA LEU A 382 -38.42 -24.00 -18.17
C LEU A 382 -37.77 -22.61 -18.13
N VAL A 383 -38.57 -21.54 -18.03
CA VAL A 383 -38.02 -20.19 -17.82
C VAL A 383 -37.32 -20.15 -16.46
N ALA A 384 -37.99 -20.54 -15.38
CA ALA A 384 -37.45 -20.44 -14.02
C ALA A 384 -36.18 -21.27 -13.78
N GLU A 385 -36.14 -22.52 -14.26
CA GLU A 385 -34.99 -23.43 -14.10
C GLU A 385 -33.71 -22.95 -14.80
N ARG A 386 -33.84 -22.05 -15.79
CA ARG A 386 -32.70 -21.49 -16.54
C ARG A 386 -32.40 -20.07 -16.09
N LEU A 387 -33.39 -19.20 -16.17
CA LEU A 387 -33.25 -17.76 -15.95
C LEU A 387 -32.77 -17.41 -14.55
N LEU A 388 -33.37 -18.01 -13.50
CA LEU A 388 -33.01 -17.65 -12.13
C LEU A 388 -31.59 -18.12 -11.76
N PRO A 389 -31.16 -19.37 -12.07
CA PRO A 389 -29.76 -19.76 -11.94
C PRO A 389 -28.80 -18.95 -12.80
N ASP A 390 -29.13 -18.64 -14.06
CA ASP A 390 -28.26 -17.89 -14.97
C ASP A 390 -28.06 -16.43 -14.52
N LEU A 391 -29.11 -15.77 -14.02
CA LEU A 391 -29.02 -14.42 -13.44
C LEU A 391 -28.15 -14.41 -12.17
N VAL A 392 -28.38 -15.35 -11.25
CA VAL A 392 -27.58 -15.44 -10.01
C VAL A 392 -26.13 -15.85 -10.31
N ALA A 393 -25.89 -16.76 -11.25
CA ALA A 393 -24.55 -17.11 -11.73
C ALA A 393 -23.86 -15.92 -12.41
N GLY A 394 -24.59 -15.08 -13.14
CA GLY A 394 -24.08 -13.83 -13.72
C GLY A 394 -23.57 -12.85 -12.65
N LEU A 395 -24.35 -12.64 -11.57
CA LEU A 395 -23.99 -11.75 -10.46
C LEU A 395 -22.84 -12.30 -9.60
N LEU A 396 -22.93 -13.58 -9.22
CA LEU A 396 -21.86 -14.29 -8.53
C LEU A 396 -20.63 -14.49 -9.42
N GLY A 397 -20.78 -14.33 -10.73
CA GLY A 397 -19.71 -13.99 -11.67
C GLY A 397 -19.15 -15.17 -12.45
N ARG A 398 -18.91 -14.91 -13.74
CA ARG A 398 -17.96 -15.65 -14.59
C ARG A 398 -16.56 -15.38 -14.06
N LEU A 399 -16.09 -16.20 -13.11
CA LEU A 399 -14.74 -16.11 -12.54
C LEU A 399 -13.68 -16.70 -13.47
N ASP A 400 -14.12 -17.46 -14.48
CA ASP A 400 -13.29 -18.39 -15.25
C ASP A 400 -12.30 -17.73 -16.20
N ASP A 401 -12.63 -16.59 -16.81
CA ASP A 401 -11.65 -15.85 -17.60
C ASP A 401 -10.72 -15.06 -16.67
N PRO A 402 -9.41 -15.00 -16.97
CA PRO A 402 -8.48 -14.24 -16.15
C PRO A 402 -8.75 -12.72 -16.21
N ILE A 403 -8.21 -12.02 -15.22
CA ILE A 403 -8.12 -10.57 -15.14
C ILE A 403 -6.77 -10.14 -15.69
N ASN A 404 -6.73 -9.27 -16.69
CA ASN A 404 -5.49 -8.63 -17.13
C ASN A 404 -5.34 -7.29 -16.39
N LEU A 405 -4.16 -7.04 -15.82
CA LEU A 405 -3.83 -5.87 -15.01
C LEU A 405 -2.49 -5.31 -15.49
N GLU A 406 -2.40 -4.00 -15.76
CA GLU A 406 -1.13 -3.32 -15.96
C GLU A 406 -0.78 -2.54 -14.69
N LEU A 407 0.36 -2.86 -14.07
CA LEU A 407 0.81 -2.31 -12.79
C LEU A 407 2.27 -1.87 -12.89
N LEU A 408 2.52 -0.57 -12.79
CA LEU A 408 3.84 0.06 -13.00
C LEU A 408 4.54 -0.38 -14.31
N GLY A 409 3.78 -0.69 -15.36
CA GLY A 409 4.31 -1.20 -16.63
C GLY A 409 4.58 -2.72 -16.67
N ALA A 410 4.39 -3.45 -15.56
CA ALA A 410 4.29 -4.90 -15.58
C ALA A 410 2.90 -5.32 -16.05
N ARG A 411 2.81 -6.31 -16.94
CA ARG A 411 1.56 -6.89 -17.41
C ARG A 411 1.31 -8.20 -16.70
N LEU A 412 0.29 -8.20 -15.87
CA LEU A 412 -0.06 -9.27 -14.96
C LEU A 412 -1.38 -9.90 -15.41
N GLN A 413 -1.43 -11.22 -15.38
CA GLN A 413 -2.64 -12.00 -15.63
C GLN A 413 -3.03 -12.75 -14.36
N LEU A 414 -4.22 -12.45 -13.85
CA LEU A 414 -4.71 -12.90 -12.56
C LEU A 414 -5.82 -13.94 -12.75
N GLY A 415 -5.56 -15.17 -12.32
CA GLY A 415 -6.53 -16.27 -12.37
C GLY A 415 -7.27 -16.40 -11.04
N LEU A 416 -8.60 -16.34 -11.09
CA LEU A 416 -9.49 -16.43 -9.93
C LEU A 416 -10.01 -17.86 -9.79
N VAL A 417 -9.80 -18.50 -8.64
CA VAL A 417 -10.28 -19.85 -8.35
C VAL A 417 -11.14 -19.82 -7.09
N PRO A 418 -12.48 -19.87 -7.18
CA PRO A 418 -13.32 -19.99 -5.99
C PRO A 418 -13.02 -21.31 -5.25
N ASP A 419 -12.75 -21.23 -3.95
CA ASP A 419 -12.47 -22.39 -3.10
C ASP A 419 -13.77 -22.99 -2.55
N VAL A 420 -14.66 -22.10 -2.10
CA VAL A 420 -15.94 -22.44 -1.48
C VAL A 420 -16.90 -21.26 -1.57
N ILE A 421 -18.18 -21.55 -1.73
CA ILE A 421 -19.28 -20.63 -1.48
C ILE A 421 -20.17 -21.27 -0.42
N VAL A 422 -20.60 -20.48 0.57
CA VAL A 422 -21.50 -20.94 1.64
C VAL A 422 -22.65 -19.95 1.76
N VAL A 423 -23.88 -20.47 1.68
CA VAL A 423 -25.09 -19.72 2.06
C VAL A 423 -25.45 -20.10 3.49
N SER A 424 -25.71 -19.09 4.31
CA SER A 424 -26.06 -19.21 5.73
C SER A 424 -27.25 -18.30 6.04
N GLU A 425 -27.80 -18.37 7.25
CA GLU A 425 -28.86 -17.43 7.68
C GLU A 425 -28.38 -15.96 7.72
N LEU A 426 -27.05 -15.72 7.71
CA LEU A 426 -26.44 -14.39 7.63
C LEU A 426 -26.16 -13.94 6.17
N GLY A 427 -26.66 -14.65 5.17
CA GLY A 427 -26.42 -14.36 3.75
C GLY A 427 -25.35 -15.25 3.11
N LEU A 428 -24.71 -14.74 2.06
CA LEU A 428 -23.80 -15.49 1.19
C LEU A 428 -22.34 -15.10 1.44
N SER A 429 -21.47 -16.10 1.55
CA SER A 429 -20.03 -15.93 1.69
C SER A 429 -19.27 -16.71 0.64
N ALA A 430 -18.09 -16.22 0.23
CA ALA A 430 -17.20 -16.91 -0.68
C ALA A 430 -15.73 -16.73 -0.29
N ARG A 431 -14.90 -17.72 -0.62
CA ARG A 431 -13.43 -17.60 -0.60
C ARG A 431 -12.88 -17.91 -1.98
N VAL A 432 -11.91 -17.12 -2.42
CA VAL A 432 -11.31 -17.18 -3.75
C VAL A 432 -9.80 -17.15 -3.62
N SER A 433 -9.16 -18.21 -4.10
CA SER A 433 -7.72 -18.24 -4.33
C SER A 433 -7.35 -17.44 -5.58
N VAL A 434 -6.20 -16.78 -5.56
CA VAL A 434 -5.76 -15.93 -6.68
C VAL A 434 -4.35 -16.31 -7.11
N SER A 435 -4.21 -16.61 -8.41
CA SER A 435 -2.91 -16.78 -9.07
C SER A 435 -2.53 -15.49 -9.80
N VAL A 436 -1.23 -15.18 -9.89
CA VAL A 436 -0.72 -14.01 -10.62
C VAL A 436 0.42 -14.46 -11.52
N ALA A 437 0.22 -14.40 -12.84
CA ALA A 437 1.23 -14.66 -13.85
C ALA A 437 1.77 -13.34 -14.44
N LEU A 438 3.08 -13.30 -14.71
CA LEU A 438 3.72 -12.17 -15.39
C LEU A 438 3.85 -12.46 -16.89
N GLU A 439 3.29 -11.60 -17.75
CA GLU A 439 3.36 -11.76 -19.21
C GLU A 439 4.70 -11.26 -19.80
N ASN A 440 5.35 -10.29 -19.16
CA ASN A 440 6.57 -9.62 -19.64
C ASN A 440 7.73 -9.66 -18.62
N PRO A 441 8.34 -10.83 -18.35
CA PRO A 441 9.52 -10.92 -17.49
C PRO A 441 10.74 -10.21 -18.08
N ALA A 442 11.50 -9.50 -17.24
CA ALA A 442 12.75 -8.87 -17.65
C ALA A 442 13.86 -9.90 -17.93
N PRO A 443 14.73 -9.70 -18.94
CA PRO A 443 15.96 -10.47 -19.09
C PRO A 443 16.87 -10.21 -17.89
N GLY A 444 17.22 -11.26 -17.13
CA GLY A 444 18.09 -11.12 -15.95
C GLY A 444 17.38 -10.63 -14.68
N ALA A 445 16.06 -10.86 -14.56
CA ALA A 445 15.32 -10.61 -13.32
C ALA A 445 16.02 -11.22 -12.07
N PRO A 446 15.98 -10.57 -10.89
CA PRO A 446 16.91 -10.90 -9.82
C PRO A 446 16.57 -12.20 -9.10
N ALA A 447 17.55 -12.74 -8.38
CA ALA A 447 17.59 -14.16 -7.97
C ALA A 447 16.95 -14.44 -6.60
N LEU A 448 15.63 -14.28 -6.50
CA LEU A 448 14.84 -14.81 -5.38
C LEU A 448 13.73 -15.71 -5.93
N ASP A 449 13.65 -16.95 -5.45
CA ASP A 449 12.76 -17.99 -6.01
C ASP A 449 11.28 -17.86 -5.55
N GLY A 450 10.93 -16.82 -4.79
CA GLY A 450 9.56 -16.58 -4.34
C GLY A 450 9.33 -15.23 -3.66
N TYR A 451 8.09 -14.99 -3.25
CA TYR A 451 7.69 -13.80 -2.48
C TYR A 451 7.66 -14.12 -0.98
N ILE A 452 7.78 -13.11 -0.11
CA ILE A 452 7.69 -13.32 1.35
C ILE A 452 6.23 -13.50 1.76
N GLY A 453 5.91 -14.63 2.37
CA GLY A 453 4.61 -14.87 2.98
C GLY A 453 4.48 -14.15 4.32
N THR A 454 3.47 -13.29 4.43
CA THR A 454 3.11 -12.50 5.62
C THR A 454 1.80 -12.97 6.26
N ARG A 455 0.99 -13.72 5.49
CA ARG A 455 -0.35 -14.20 5.86
C ARG A 455 -0.49 -14.81 7.25
N VAL A 456 -1.48 -14.33 7.99
CA VAL A 456 -2.03 -15.03 9.16
C VAL A 456 -3.22 -15.87 8.71
N ARG A 457 -3.18 -17.19 8.95
CA ARG A 457 -4.28 -18.07 8.52
C ARG A 457 -5.59 -17.70 9.21
N TRP A 458 -6.52 -17.19 8.40
CA TRP A 458 -7.92 -16.99 8.77
C TRP A 458 -8.82 -17.96 8.00
N ASP A 459 -9.89 -18.46 8.62
CA ASP A 459 -10.93 -19.27 7.96
C ASP A 459 -12.31 -18.59 7.94
N GLY A 460 -12.43 -17.37 8.50
CA GLY A 460 -13.65 -16.55 8.45
C GLY A 460 -13.74 -15.64 7.22
N VAL A 461 -14.71 -14.72 7.26
CA VAL A 461 -15.02 -13.71 6.23
C VAL A 461 -15.36 -12.37 6.90
N PRO A 462 -15.39 -11.22 6.19
CA PRO A 462 -15.77 -9.93 6.76
C PRO A 462 -17.14 -9.96 7.44
N GLU A 463 -17.25 -9.46 8.67
CA GLU A 463 -18.53 -9.31 9.36
C GLU A 463 -19.23 -8.04 8.89
N THR A 464 -20.38 -8.18 8.21
CA THR A 464 -21.16 -7.06 7.68
C THR A 464 -22.59 -7.50 7.33
N ASP A 465 -23.55 -6.60 7.51
CA ASP A 465 -24.91 -6.77 6.99
C ASP A 465 -25.05 -6.38 5.51
N ALA A 466 -24.09 -5.60 4.98
CA ALA A 466 -24.04 -5.15 3.59
C ALA A 466 -23.09 -6.06 2.76
N VAL A 467 -22.26 -5.50 1.88
CA VAL A 467 -21.17 -6.24 1.24
C VAL A 467 -19.83 -5.93 1.91
N GLY A 468 -18.97 -6.95 2.01
CA GLY A 468 -17.65 -6.85 2.60
C GLY A 468 -16.67 -7.77 1.89
N ILE A 469 -15.48 -7.25 1.61
CA ILE A 469 -14.41 -7.95 0.90
C ILE A 469 -13.17 -7.92 1.79
N ALA A 470 -12.50 -9.05 2.02
CA ALA A 470 -11.16 -9.07 2.61
C ALA A 470 -10.12 -9.40 1.54
N ILE A 471 -8.96 -8.77 1.64
CA ILE A 471 -7.81 -9.00 0.78
C ILE A 471 -6.61 -9.37 1.66
N ASP A 472 -5.96 -10.49 1.36
CA ASP A 472 -4.77 -11.01 2.04
C ASP A 472 -3.52 -10.21 1.60
N ASP A 473 -2.58 -9.94 2.51
CA ASP A 473 -1.37 -9.18 2.18
C ASP A 473 -0.33 -10.01 1.39
N ASP A 474 -0.41 -11.35 1.45
CA ASP A 474 0.29 -12.24 0.52
C ASP A 474 -0.04 -11.94 -0.95
N LEU A 475 -1.27 -11.51 -1.25
CA LEU A 475 -1.66 -11.18 -2.63
C LEU A 475 -0.98 -9.89 -3.11
N ILE A 476 -0.83 -8.92 -2.21
CA ILE A 476 -0.09 -7.68 -2.45
C ILE A 476 1.38 -8.04 -2.69
N ASN A 477 1.97 -8.84 -1.81
CA ASN A 477 3.37 -9.28 -1.91
C ASN A 477 3.65 -10.09 -3.19
N LEU A 478 2.73 -10.94 -3.63
CA LEU A 478 2.83 -11.63 -4.92
C LEU A 478 2.75 -10.66 -6.12
N LEU A 479 1.85 -9.68 -6.10
CA LEU A 479 1.80 -8.64 -7.15
C LEU A 479 3.12 -7.87 -7.23
N PHE A 480 3.61 -7.35 -6.10
CA PHE A 480 4.88 -6.66 -5.99
C PHE A 480 6.07 -7.49 -6.50
N TYR A 481 6.13 -8.77 -6.12
CA TYR A 481 7.15 -9.69 -6.59
C TYR A 481 7.12 -9.87 -8.12
N GLN A 482 5.93 -9.96 -8.74
CA GLN A 482 5.84 -10.03 -10.19
C GLN A 482 6.22 -8.71 -10.89
N VAL A 483 5.88 -7.54 -10.31
CA VAL A 483 6.34 -6.24 -10.83
C VAL A 483 7.87 -6.11 -10.71
N TRP A 484 8.44 -6.55 -9.59
CA TRP A 484 9.90 -6.60 -9.38
C TRP A 484 10.59 -7.51 -10.40
N ARG A 485 10.04 -8.70 -10.68
CA ARG A 485 10.52 -9.58 -11.75
C ARG A 485 10.33 -9.03 -13.17
N ALA A 486 9.44 -8.08 -13.37
CA ALA A 486 9.30 -7.36 -14.63
C ALA A 486 10.40 -6.30 -14.83
N GLY A 487 11.17 -5.96 -13.78
CA GLY A 487 12.28 -5.00 -13.85
C GLY A 487 11.84 -3.55 -14.06
N VAL A 488 10.60 -3.22 -13.69
CA VAL A 488 9.96 -1.91 -13.96
C VAL A 488 9.77 -1.02 -12.73
N LEU A 489 10.07 -1.53 -11.53
CA LEU A 489 9.72 -0.87 -10.27
C LEU A 489 10.38 0.50 -10.07
N PHE A 490 11.56 0.73 -10.67
CA PHE A 490 12.16 2.05 -10.80
C PHE A 490 12.90 2.20 -12.14
N PRO A 491 12.65 3.27 -12.92
CA PRO A 491 13.43 3.59 -14.12
C PRO A 491 14.70 4.39 -13.78
N ARG A 492 15.73 4.28 -14.64
CA ARG A 492 16.86 5.23 -14.65
C ARG A 492 16.31 6.64 -14.90
N LEU A 493 16.63 7.57 -14.01
CA LEU A 493 16.17 8.96 -14.08
C LEU A 493 17.22 9.80 -14.80
N ASP A 494 16.86 10.41 -15.92
CA ASP A 494 17.73 11.22 -16.77
C ASP A 494 17.10 12.60 -17.11
N ARG A 495 17.75 13.39 -17.97
CA ARG A 495 17.22 14.70 -18.42
C ARG A 495 15.97 14.61 -19.30
N GLN A 496 15.56 13.43 -19.75
CA GLN A 496 14.36 13.19 -20.57
C GLN A 496 13.21 12.57 -19.75
N SER A 497 13.48 12.15 -18.53
CA SER A 497 12.54 11.53 -17.61
C SER A 497 11.55 12.56 -17.05
N ASP A 498 10.28 12.43 -17.41
CA ASP A 498 9.21 13.32 -16.96
C ASP A 498 8.69 12.91 -15.58
N LEU A 499 9.31 13.47 -14.53
CA LEU A 499 8.93 13.29 -13.12
C LEU A 499 8.04 14.43 -12.58
N GLY A 500 7.37 15.19 -13.47
CA GLY A 500 6.53 16.30 -13.05
C GLY A 500 7.30 17.46 -12.39
N MET A 501 6.58 18.38 -11.72
CA MET A 501 7.17 19.64 -11.24
C MET A 501 8.24 19.46 -10.14
N GLN A 502 8.23 18.34 -9.42
CA GLN A 502 9.18 18.07 -8.34
C GLN A 502 10.58 17.67 -8.82
N ALA A 503 10.71 17.25 -10.09
CA ALA A 503 11.99 16.94 -10.73
C ALA A 503 13.02 18.08 -10.59
N GLY A 504 12.57 19.33 -10.59
CA GLY A 504 13.41 20.51 -10.39
C GLY A 504 14.03 20.60 -8.99
N LEU A 505 13.32 20.20 -7.93
CA LEU A 505 13.86 20.19 -6.57
C LEU A 505 14.88 19.06 -6.41
N VAL A 506 14.50 17.84 -6.80
CA VAL A 506 15.35 16.64 -6.75
C VAL A 506 16.65 16.86 -7.52
N SER A 507 16.57 17.29 -8.80
CA SER A 507 17.75 17.58 -9.62
C SER A 507 18.57 18.78 -9.14
N SER A 508 17.95 19.81 -8.53
CA SER A 508 18.72 20.93 -7.96
C SER A 508 19.51 20.52 -6.72
N LEU A 509 18.93 19.68 -5.85
CA LEU A 509 19.56 19.22 -4.62
C LEU A 509 20.67 18.21 -4.93
N LEU A 510 20.37 17.17 -5.70
CA LEU A 510 21.37 16.19 -6.16
C LEU A 510 22.45 16.84 -7.03
N GLY A 511 22.10 17.75 -7.95
CA GLY A 511 23.08 18.53 -8.69
C GLY A 511 23.96 19.41 -7.80
N SER A 512 23.44 19.91 -6.67
CA SER A 512 24.26 20.66 -5.68
C SER A 512 25.17 19.74 -4.86
N LEU A 513 24.74 18.50 -4.62
CA LEU A 513 25.48 17.48 -3.91
C LEU A 513 26.63 16.94 -4.76
N VAL A 514 26.33 16.50 -5.98
CA VAL A 514 27.31 16.02 -6.97
C VAL A 514 28.36 17.08 -7.26
N ARG A 515 28.00 18.37 -7.42
CA ARG A 515 28.99 19.45 -7.59
C ARG A 515 29.86 19.72 -6.36
N ARG A 516 29.44 19.29 -5.16
CA ARG A 516 30.24 19.40 -3.93
C ARG A 516 31.26 18.27 -3.85
N THR A 517 30.83 17.04 -4.11
CA THR A 517 31.67 15.83 -4.07
C THR A 517 32.60 15.72 -5.28
N ASN A 518 32.17 16.23 -6.45
CA ASN A 518 32.90 16.20 -7.71
C ASN A 518 33.16 17.64 -8.22
N PRO A 519 34.05 18.42 -7.59
CA PRO A 519 34.26 19.84 -7.92
C PRO A 519 34.92 20.09 -9.28
N ASP A 520 35.57 19.09 -9.87
CA ASP A 520 36.19 19.16 -11.21
C ASP A 520 35.20 18.86 -12.35
N LEU A 521 33.96 18.45 -12.04
CA LEU A 521 32.91 18.16 -13.02
C LEU A 521 32.35 19.46 -13.63
N ASP A 522 32.20 19.51 -14.96
CA ASP A 522 31.56 20.66 -15.62
C ASP A 522 30.09 20.77 -15.16
N PRO A 523 29.64 21.91 -14.60
CA PRO A 523 28.26 22.09 -14.12
C PRO A 523 27.16 21.82 -15.15
N GLU A 524 27.46 21.88 -16.44
CA GLU A 524 26.50 21.59 -17.53
C GLU A 524 26.44 20.09 -17.91
N THR A 525 27.30 19.25 -17.33
CA THR A 525 27.31 17.79 -17.56
C THR A 525 25.96 17.18 -17.18
N PRO A 526 25.34 16.36 -18.06
CA PRO A 526 24.13 15.63 -17.69
C PRO A 526 24.46 14.56 -16.65
N ILE A 527 23.55 14.39 -15.70
CA ILE A 527 23.63 13.39 -14.63
C ILE A 527 22.39 12.51 -14.77
N ALA A 528 22.55 11.21 -14.55
CA ALA A 528 21.44 10.27 -14.41
C ALA A 528 21.56 9.51 -13.09
N ILE A 529 20.42 9.03 -12.60
CA ILE A 529 20.32 8.25 -11.37
C ILE A 529 19.83 6.86 -11.77
N GLY A 530 20.69 5.87 -11.59
CA GLY A 530 20.30 4.46 -11.59
C GLY A 530 19.70 4.10 -10.24
N THR A 531 18.68 3.24 -10.26
CA THR A 531 18.23 2.55 -9.05
C THR A 531 17.96 1.10 -9.38
N ALA A 532 18.27 0.20 -8.43
CA ALA A 532 17.98 -1.22 -8.56
C ALA A 532 17.55 -1.81 -7.22
N LEU A 533 16.64 -2.78 -7.27
CA LEU A 533 16.18 -3.54 -6.11
C LEU A 533 16.75 -4.95 -6.14
N PRO A 534 17.77 -5.28 -5.32
CA PRO A 534 18.34 -6.63 -5.29
C PRO A 534 17.36 -7.69 -4.74
N LEU A 535 16.37 -7.26 -3.94
CA LEU A 535 15.30 -8.07 -3.36
C LEU A 535 13.95 -7.35 -3.49
N PRO A 536 12.81 -8.06 -3.47
CA PRO A 536 11.49 -7.45 -3.70
C PRO A 536 11.05 -6.57 -2.52
N PRO A 537 10.20 -5.56 -2.77
CA PRO A 537 9.47 -4.88 -1.70
C PRO A 537 8.51 -5.84 -0.98
N VAL A 538 8.22 -5.55 0.29
CA VAL A 538 7.22 -6.28 1.08
C VAL A 538 6.26 -5.31 1.74
N VAL A 539 4.96 -5.53 1.54
CA VAL A 539 3.87 -4.88 2.24
C VAL A 539 3.39 -5.76 3.38
N ARG A 540 3.05 -5.15 4.51
CA ARG A 540 2.31 -5.77 5.60
C ARG A 540 1.11 -4.92 5.97
N VAL A 541 -0.04 -5.56 6.18
CA VAL A 541 -1.20 -4.89 6.76
C VAL A 541 -1.07 -4.89 8.28
N GLN A 542 -1.39 -3.76 8.91
CA GLN A 542 -1.42 -3.62 10.36
C GLN A 542 -2.65 -2.86 10.83
N LYS A 543 -3.16 -3.24 12.00
CA LYS A 543 -4.26 -2.52 12.63
C LYS A 543 -3.82 -1.15 13.14
N GLN A 544 -4.37 -0.10 12.56
CA GLN A 544 -4.30 1.27 13.05
C GLN A 544 -5.67 1.64 13.69
N ALA A 545 -5.71 2.59 14.62
CA ALA A 545 -6.84 2.76 15.55
C ALA A 545 -8.21 2.90 14.86
N ASP A 546 -8.28 3.74 13.83
CA ASP A 546 -9.48 4.05 13.04
C ASP A 546 -9.23 3.91 11.52
N ALA A 547 -8.20 3.15 11.10
CA ALA A 547 -7.78 3.03 9.69
C ALA A 547 -7.09 1.68 9.40
N VAL A 548 -6.98 1.32 8.11
CA VAL A 548 -6.08 0.26 7.65
C VAL A 548 -4.69 0.81 7.53
N GLY A 549 -3.78 0.39 8.41
CA GLY A 549 -2.36 0.71 8.28
C GLY A 549 -1.67 -0.25 7.31
N LEU A 550 -0.78 0.28 6.47
CA LEU A 550 0.13 -0.48 5.63
C LEU A 550 1.57 -0.11 6.00
N VAL A 551 2.45 -1.10 6.05
CA VAL A 551 3.90 -0.89 6.11
C VAL A 551 4.51 -1.45 4.84
N LEU A 552 5.08 -0.59 4.00
CA LEU A 552 5.87 -0.97 2.83
C LEU A 552 7.35 -0.87 3.19
N GLY A 553 8.05 -2.00 3.15
CA GLY A 553 9.50 -2.07 3.28
C GLY A 553 10.20 -2.27 1.93
N ILE A 554 11.29 -1.54 1.74
CA ILE A 554 12.26 -1.68 0.65
C ILE A 554 13.64 -1.61 1.32
N GLY A 555 14.46 -2.65 1.20
CA GLY A 555 15.79 -2.69 1.83
C GLY A 555 16.93 -2.76 0.82
N ASP A 556 18.04 -2.09 1.13
CA ASP A 556 19.27 -2.05 0.30
C ASP A 556 19.00 -1.82 -1.20
N MET A 557 18.11 -0.87 -1.52
CA MET A 557 17.96 -0.34 -2.88
C MET A 557 19.28 0.29 -3.29
N VAL A 558 19.88 -0.22 -4.35
CA VAL A 558 21.09 0.35 -4.96
C VAL A 558 20.69 1.68 -5.61
N VAL A 559 21.50 2.72 -5.37
CA VAL A 559 21.32 4.07 -5.92
C VAL A 559 22.66 4.51 -6.49
N ASP A 560 22.73 4.61 -7.82
CA ASP A 560 23.94 4.93 -8.57
C ASP A 560 23.74 6.29 -9.25
N VAL A 561 24.75 7.16 -9.28
CA VAL A 561 24.67 8.48 -9.92
C VAL A 561 25.80 8.62 -10.93
N ASP A 562 25.46 8.56 -12.21
CA ASP A 562 26.39 8.61 -13.34
C ASP A 562 26.39 9.97 -14.04
N THR A 563 27.45 10.28 -14.80
CA THR A 563 27.29 11.15 -15.97
C THR A 563 26.44 10.47 -17.04
N ASP A 564 25.44 11.18 -17.54
CA ASP A 564 24.54 10.68 -18.60
C ASP A 564 25.09 11.05 -19.98
N ASP A 565 26.30 10.58 -20.25
CA ASP A 565 27.02 10.78 -21.50
C ASP A 565 27.64 9.47 -22.00
N ALA A 566 28.29 9.49 -23.16
CA ALA A 566 28.84 8.29 -23.78
C ALA A 566 30.07 7.70 -23.06
N ALA A 567 30.55 8.36 -21.99
CA ALA A 567 31.69 7.92 -21.19
C ALA A 567 31.28 7.32 -19.84
N ALA A 568 30.14 7.74 -19.27
CA ALA A 568 29.53 7.26 -18.03
C ALA A 568 30.54 7.14 -16.87
N LEU A 569 30.77 8.26 -16.20
CA LEU A 569 31.55 8.34 -14.96
C LEU A 569 30.61 8.13 -13.77
N ASP A 570 30.92 7.16 -12.91
CA ASP A 570 30.36 7.06 -11.55
C ASP A 570 30.77 8.30 -10.74
N LEU A 571 29.80 8.93 -10.08
CA LEU A 571 29.93 10.13 -9.26
C LEU A 571 29.52 9.88 -7.79
N LEU A 572 28.72 8.84 -7.54
CA LEU A 572 28.15 8.44 -6.24
C LEU A 572 27.37 7.12 -6.40
N ASP A 573 27.91 6.04 -5.86
CA ASP A 573 27.18 4.83 -5.47
C ASP A 573 26.74 4.89 -4.00
N GLY A 574 25.55 4.35 -3.70
CA GLY A 574 25.04 4.15 -2.35
C GLY A 574 23.96 3.08 -2.23
N ALA A 575 23.59 2.78 -0.98
CA ALA A 575 22.50 1.86 -0.63
C ALA A 575 21.45 2.56 0.22
N ALA A 576 20.18 2.44 -0.17
CA ALA A 576 19.04 3.06 0.48
C ALA A 576 18.06 2.03 1.02
N SER A 577 17.67 2.15 2.29
CA SER A 577 16.56 1.42 2.88
C SER A 577 15.43 2.39 3.22
N LEU A 578 14.20 1.99 2.91
CA LEU A 578 12.99 2.79 3.07
C LEU A 578 11.89 1.94 3.71
N ALA A 579 11.32 2.44 4.80
CA ALA A 579 10.09 1.91 5.38
C ALA A 579 9.03 3.02 5.42
N LEU A 580 7.94 2.82 4.68
CA LEU A 580 6.80 3.74 4.65
C LEU A 580 5.68 3.17 5.50
N THR A 581 5.14 3.98 6.41
CA THR A 581 3.87 3.67 7.08
C THR A 581 2.78 4.55 6.49
N ALA A 582 1.78 3.92 5.87
CA ALA A 582 0.63 4.59 5.27
C ALA A 582 -0.69 4.14 5.90
N SER A 583 -1.74 4.92 5.71
CA SER A 583 -3.12 4.54 6.03
C SER A 583 -4.01 4.59 4.80
N VAL A 584 -4.91 3.61 4.63
CA VAL A 584 -5.85 3.54 3.51
C VAL A 584 -7.16 4.24 3.87
N GLY A 585 -7.57 5.21 3.05
CA GLY A 585 -8.84 5.90 3.14
C GLY A 585 -9.73 5.71 1.91
N VAL A 586 -11.00 6.12 2.00
CA VAL A 586 -11.92 6.22 0.87
C VAL A 586 -12.23 7.69 0.63
N THR A 587 -12.09 8.14 -0.60
CA THR A 587 -12.42 9.50 -1.06
C THR A 587 -13.41 9.44 -2.22
N ALA A 588 -14.00 10.59 -2.57
CA ALA A 588 -14.69 10.75 -3.85
C ALA A 588 -13.76 11.52 -4.78
N ASN A 589 -13.56 11.00 -5.98
CA ASN A 589 -12.65 11.56 -6.98
C ASN A 589 -13.19 12.83 -7.65
N GLU A 590 -12.40 13.52 -8.48
CA GLU A 590 -12.83 14.73 -9.21
C GLU A 590 -14.10 14.52 -10.07
N ALA A 591 -14.38 13.27 -10.49
CA ALA A 591 -15.58 12.89 -11.23
C ALA A 591 -16.77 12.50 -10.33
N GLY A 592 -16.61 12.53 -9.00
CA GLY A 592 -17.62 12.14 -8.01
C GLY A 592 -17.79 10.64 -7.79
N ALA A 593 -16.95 9.80 -8.40
CA ALA A 593 -16.92 8.36 -8.16
C ALA A 593 -16.07 8.03 -6.93
N LEU A 594 -16.43 6.97 -6.21
CA LEU A 594 -15.68 6.54 -5.03
C LEU A 594 -14.35 5.92 -5.44
N ALA A 595 -13.31 6.29 -4.71
CA ALA A 595 -11.95 5.92 -4.99
C ALA A 595 -11.18 5.76 -3.67
N LEU A 596 -9.96 5.27 -3.76
CA LEU A 596 -9.11 5.04 -2.59
C LEU A 596 -7.99 6.08 -2.55
N ASP A 597 -7.60 6.42 -1.34
CA ASP A 597 -6.50 7.33 -1.05
C ASP A 597 -5.55 6.64 -0.07
N LEU A 598 -4.27 6.98 -0.17
CA LEU A 598 -3.23 6.55 0.75
C LEU A 598 -2.64 7.79 1.40
N ASP A 599 -2.53 7.78 2.72
CA ASP A 599 -1.94 8.88 3.48
C ASP A 599 -0.71 8.32 4.21
N VAL A 600 0.50 8.72 3.78
CA VAL A 600 1.75 8.33 4.46
C VAL A 600 1.85 9.12 5.76
N VAL A 601 1.78 8.36 6.85
CA VAL A 601 1.83 8.84 8.23
C VAL A 601 3.28 9.02 8.69
N ASP A 602 4.18 8.13 8.22
CA ASP A 602 5.59 8.15 8.60
C ASP A 602 6.49 7.56 7.49
N THR A 603 7.74 8.04 7.44
CA THR A 603 8.78 7.56 6.53
C THR A 603 10.10 7.43 7.29
N VAL A 604 10.61 6.20 7.39
CA VAL A 604 11.98 5.93 7.83
C VAL A 604 12.82 5.70 6.59
N ALA A 605 13.79 6.58 6.35
CA ALA A 605 14.83 6.41 5.34
C ALA A 605 16.19 6.22 6.01
N ALA A 606 17.02 5.36 5.44
CA ALA A 606 18.44 5.23 5.73
C ALA A 606 19.19 5.14 4.39
N PHE A 607 20.27 5.89 4.24
CA PHE A 607 21.11 5.93 3.05
C PHE A 607 22.56 5.94 3.49
N ASP A 608 23.33 4.99 2.95
CA ASP A 608 24.76 4.87 3.18
C ASP A 608 25.52 5.06 1.86
N VAL A 609 26.63 5.79 1.92
CA VAL A 609 27.59 5.93 0.82
C VAL A 609 28.41 4.65 0.69
N THR A 610 28.39 4.02 -0.49
CA THR A 610 29.26 2.88 -0.80
C THR A 610 30.50 3.28 -1.59
N THR A 611 30.49 4.47 -2.22
CA THR A 611 31.64 5.06 -2.95
C THR A 611 32.86 5.22 -2.03
N PRO A 612 33.97 4.47 -2.21
CA PRO A 612 35.07 4.46 -1.24
C PRO A 612 35.77 5.81 -1.01
N ALA A 613 35.71 6.72 -1.99
CA ALA A 613 36.31 8.05 -1.91
C ALA A 613 35.47 9.07 -1.10
N LEU A 614 34.20 8.76 -0.82
CA LEU A 614 33.26 9.64 -0.13
C LEU A 614 32.97 9.20 1.32
N ARG A 615 33.57 8.08 1.76
CA ARG A 615 33.44 7.56 3.14
C ARG A 615 34.42 8.26 4.10
N GLY A 616 34.06 8.38 5.38
CA GLY A 616 34.82 9.11 6.40
C GLY A 616 34.44 10.61 6.46
N PRO A 617 35.39 11.56 6.41
CA PRO A 617 35.13 12.99 6.70
C PRO A 617 34.00 13.66 5.90
N ASP A 618 33.79 13.25 4.65
CA ASP A 618 32.79 13.83 3.75
C ASP A 618 31.44 13.07 3.74
N GLU A 619 31.36 11.90 4.40
CA GLU A 619 30.23 10.94 4.34
C GLU A 619 28.92 11.56 4.82
N ASN A 620 28.91 12.14 6.03
CA ASN A 620 27.79 12.92 6.57
C ASN A 620 27.35 14.09 5.67
N SER A 621 28.26 14.65 4.86
CA SER A 621 27.95 15.77 3.96
C SER A 621 27.11 15.35 2.74
N VAL A 622 27.08 14.03 2.48
CA VAL A 622 26.35 13.35 1.40
C VAL A 622 25.12 12.65 1.95
N GLU A 623 25.27 11.86 3.01
CA GLU A 623 24.20 11.04 3.57
C GLU A 623 23.09 11.86 4.23
N VAL A 624 23.40 12.92 5.00
CA VAL A 624 22.36 13.70 5.69
C VAL A 624 21.41 14.39 4.69
N PRO A 625 21.88 15.05 3.61
CA PRO A 625 21.00 15.55 2.54
C PRO A 625 20.20 14.47 1.82
N LEU A 626 20.76 13.27 1.61
CA LEU A 626 20.07 12.18 0.90
C LEU A 626 19.03 11.50 1.79
N ASN A 627 19.27 11.35 3.08
CA ASN A 627 18.29 10.88 4.05
C ASN A 627 17.12 11.88 4.20
N ASP A 628 17.39 13.19 4.27
CA ASP A 628 16.32 14.21 4.23
C ASP A 628 15.56 14.21 2.89
N LEU A 629 16.26 13.99 1.77
CA LEU A 629 15.62 13.85 0.46
C LEU A 629 14.72 12.60 0.38
N LEU A 630 15.23 11.42 0.75
CA LEU A 630 14.48 10.16 0.74
C LEU A 630 13.32 10.17 1.74
N GLY A 631 13.52 10.76 2.92
CA GLY A 631 12.47 10.98 3.92
C GLY A 631 11.34 11.85 3.38
N ARG A 632 11.69 12.98 2.73
CA ARG A 632 10.70 13.82 2.04
C ARG A 632 10.03 13.07 0.90
N LEU A 633 10.80 12.37 0.06
CA LEU A 633 10.28 11.59 -1.07
C LEU A 633 9.28 10.54 -0.60
N GLY A 634 9.51 9.84 0.52
CA GLY A 634 8.53 8.89 1.08
C GLY A 634 7.21 9.53 1.51
N VAL A 635 7.24 10.73 2.13
CA VAL A 635 6.04 11.51 2.48
C VAL A 635 5.36 12.11 1.25
N ILE A 636 6.15 12.45 0.23
CA ILE A 636 5.71 12.89 -1.09
C ILE A 636 4.90 11.75 -1.74
N LEU A 637 5.37 10.52 -1.75
CA LEU A 637 4.84 9.41 -2.55
C LEU A 637 3.46 8.78 -2.13
N PRO A 638 2.44 9.51 -1.65
CA PRO A 638 1.04 9.06 -1.82
C PRO A 638 0.20 9.80 -2.87
N GLY A 639 0.49 11.06 -3.18
CA GLY A 639 -0.40 11.89 -4.02
C GLY A 639 -0.63 11.44 -5.49
N LEU A 640 0.33 10.74 -6.11
CA LEU A 640 0.28 9.93 -7.36
C LEU A 640 -0.83 8.86 -7.39
N LEU A 641 -1.24 8.40 -6.21
CA LEU A 641 -2.24 7.34 -6.02
C LEU A 641 -3.60 7.87 -5.56
N ARG A 642 -3.75 9.18 -5.46
CA ARG A 642 -5.07 9.74 -5.23
C ARG A 642 -6.00 9.25 -6.32
N GLU A 643 -7.18 8.84 -5.87
CA GLU A 643 -8.28 8.46 -6.73
C GLU A 643 -8.10 7.15 -7.49
N VAL A 644 -7.42 6.11 -6.93
CA VAL A 644 -7.43 4.78 -7.55
C VAL A 644 -8.90 4.34 -7.76
N PRO A 645 -9.36 4.22 -9.02
CA PRO A 645 -10.79 4.20 -9.30
C PRO A 645 -11.36 2.85 -8.91
N ILE A 646 -12.37 2.85 -8.06
CA ILE A 646 -13.12 1.63 -7.78
C ILE A 646 -13.93 1.33 -9.05
N PRO A 647 -13.68 0.20 -9.73
CA PRO A 647 -14.26 -0.08 -11.04
C PRO A 647 -15.79 -0.17 -10.92
N VAL A 648 -16.47 0.60 -11.76
CA VAL A 648 -17.92 0.52 -11.93
C VAL A 648 -18.24 -0.84 -12.56
N LEU A 649 -19.18 -1.59 -11.96
CA LEU A 649 -19.63 -2.86 -12.53
C LEU A 649 -20.80 -2.55 -13.46
N ASP A 650 -20.88 -3.19 -14.64
CA ASP A 650 -21.89 -2.89 -15.68
C ASP A 650 -23.36 -2.94 -15.19
N PHE A 651 -23.60 -3.60 -14.06
CA PHE A 651 -24.89 -3.85 -13.45
C PHE A 651 -24.95 -3.54 -11.93
N VAL A 652 -23.89 -2.99 -11.32
CA VAL A 652 -23.89 -2.56 -9.90
C VAL A 652 -22.88 -1.44 -9.65
N THR A 653 -23.27 -0.46 -8.84
CA THR A 653 -22.39 0.52 -8.18
C THR A 653 -22.26 0.24 -6.68
N PHE A 654 -21.10 0.54 -6.10
CA PHE A 654 -20.93 0.57 -4.65
C PHE A 654 -21.29 1.94 -4.08
N THR A 655 -21.98 1.98 -2.93
CA THR A 655 -22.21 3.21 -2.15
C THR A 655 -21.75 3.02 -0.71
N ASP A 656 -21.57 4.13 0.01
CA ASP A 656 -21.21 4.14 1.45
C ASP A 656 -19.94 3.34 1.76
N LEU A 657 -18.96 3.39 0.83
CA LEU A 657 -17.72 2.64 0.93
C LEU A 657 -16.88 3.09 2.13
N ARG A 658 -16.40 2.11 2.89
CA ARG A 658 -15.43 2.26 3.99
C ARG A 658 -14.37 1.18 3.91
N VAL A 659 -13.20 1.47 4.49
CA VAL A 659 -12.06 0.55 4.59
C VAL A 659 -11.72 0.36 6.07
N ASP A 660 -11.41 -0.87 6.48
CA ASP A 660 -11.17 -1.27 7.87
C ASP A 660 -10.33 -2.57 7.90
N THR A 661 -9.60 -2.84 8.98
CA THR A 661 -8.82 -4.09 9.10
C THR A 661 -9.72 -5.25 9.50
N VAL A 662 -9.53 -6.42 8.89
CA VAL A 662 -10.29 -7.64 9.21
C VAL A 662 -9.37 -8.84 9.48
N GLY A 663 -9.96 -9.91 10.03
CA GLY A 663 -9.24 -11.12 10.39
C GLY A 663 -8.38 -10.99 11.66
N PRO A 664 -7.58 -12.04 11.97
CA PRO A 664 -6.69 -12.06 13.12
C PRO A 664 -5.67 -10.92 13.04
N ASP A 665 -5.49 -10.20 14.15
CA ASP A 665 -4.54 -9.10 14.31
C ASP A 665 -4.67 -7.94 13.29
N GLY A 666 -5.75 -7.92 12.50
CA GLY A 666 -5.99 -6.95 11.44
C GLY A 666 -5.17 -7.19 10.16
N SER A 667 -4.76 -8.44 9.89
CA SER A 667 -3.90 -8.84 8.76
C SER A 667 -4.50 -8.73 7.36
N PHE A 668 -5.79 -8.38 7.22
CA PHE A 668 -6.46 -8.26 5.92
C PHE A 668 -7.00 -6.85 5.71
N ILE A 669 -6.89 -6.34 4.46
CA ILE A 669 -7.59 -5.12 4.04
C ILE A 669 -9.07 -5.47 3.84
N GLY A 670 -9.94 -4.93 4.69
CA GLY A 670 -11.39 -5.03 4.58
C GLY A 670 -11.98 -3.84 3.84
N VAL A 671 -12.80 -4.10 2.82
CA VAL A 671 -13.52 -3.07 2.05
C VAL A 671 -15.01 -3.37 2.12
N PHE A 672 -15.79 -2.41 2.59
CA PHE A 672 -17.21 -2.59 2.89
C PHE A 672 -18.05 -1.52 2.23
N GLY A 673 -19.25 -1.85 1.80
CA GLY A 673 -20.21 -0.89 1.26
C GLY A 673 -21.55 -1.54 0.92
N ASN A 674 -22.50 -0.72 0.50
CA ASN A 674 -23.78 -1.16 -0.04
C ASN A 674 -23.66 -1.40 -1.55
N LEU A 675 -24.51 -2.27 -2.10
CA LEU A 675 -24.71 -2.37 -3.54
C LEU A 675 -25.94 -1.56 -3.94
N ALA A 676 -25.84 -0.86 -5.06
CA ALA A 676 -26.97 -0.19 -5.72
C ALA A 676 -26.95 -0.52 -7.22
N PRO A 677 -28.12 -0.62 -7.89
CA PRO A 677 -28.14 -0.67 -9.35
C PRO A 677 -27.49 0.60 -9.93
N PRO A 678 -26.83 0.52 -11.10
CA PRO A 678 -26.13 1.66 -11.68
C PRO A 678 -27.15 2.75 -12.05
N PRO A 679 -26.76 4.03 -11.98
CA PRO A 679 -27.64 5.12 -12.39
C PRO A 679 -28.07 4.92 -13.85
N PRO A 680 -29.34 5.23 -14.20
CA PRO A 680 -29.82 5.08 -15.58
C PRO A 680 -28.95 5.89 -16.54
N ALA A 681 -28.59 5.27 -17.67
CA ALA A 681 -27.78 5.93 -18.69
C ALA A 681 -28.47 7.20 -19.21
N PRO A 682 -27.72 8.30 -19.45
CA PRO A 682 -28.28 9.61 -19.80
C PRO A 682 -28.87 9.70 -21.22
#